data_AF-A0A836C1P1-F1
#
_entry.id   AF-A0A836C1P1-F1
#
_cell.length_a   1.000
_cell.length_b   1.000
_cell.length_c   1.000
_cell.angle_alpha   90.00
_cell.angle_beta   90.00
_cell.angle_gamma   90.00
#
_symmetry.space_group_name_H-M   'P 1'
#
loop_
_entity.id
_entity.type
_entity.pdbx_description
1 polymer ?
#
loop_
_entity_poly.entity_id
_entity_poly.type
_entity_poly.pdbx_seq_one_letter_code
_entity_poly.pdbx_strand_id
1 'polypeptide(L)'
;MTYNSTVAPRRGGTGGTARTWTLGVGEYITSVFVRAGQYVDGIKFVTSWGRQTILGVNGTNWAVATPCLGYQARLVYISGIANDYLEQITFRWAALPASPPPLPPTPPPRPPRPPGPAATVPAQLLMGPLGGSGDRFTPFVDAPPSAGAQLTGIRVYAGSWINAIQVAYNSVWGPRRGGSDGTMQELILASGEVVTRAVVGAGGYIDGIAFTSSNNRTLKAGGDGGSLNNALPCPVGAYKLVGVRGLAGDAEEPYLIQISLVWELLPSRAASALAAQAEARRAGWKCIYGLDSVIRISPNTSQPECLTFAGSNTCLTGDCRRMLGCAAVGSGPALQLPGQQLPGQVFGRVGCVGSANPTTSQDYQDTTQWCPRAHGLLAMKLPRPVNIRMITIILNVCDTGPSNPVSDIELSLYRDPYSLLAYWSTISGGQAVFNRNTSLIKNVKLPCGRFSRSVCEFWNWVSYVDANAAALGVPELPTYPWHRTFVVPKLANCSDIGFSLGNTVFVRGDMASSTISPTSYLNVYKHEVGHNLGLDHSSRNGEEYGDLSDPMGNCQRCLYNAPHMLQLGWATPYATLSGTQLPPGVPTDPITFAALTARRNTPVVINADWLPNSADAIYRNSVIVLSYRMRVGQDVGLPDEFDGAVSVHRAPAAMGMGGGATHVEAVVAKGGRAVVAGARLVVSVAPPTQATLSVAVVRVCRYAVSEAECVMA
;
A
#
# COMPACT_ATOMS: atom_id res chain seq x y z
N MET A 1 -20.90 -26.21 16.16
CA MET A 1 -20.06 -25.18 16.82
C MET A 1 -20.10 -25.42 18.32
N THR A 2 -18.98 -25.25 19.02
CA THR A 2 -18.94 -25.44 20.48
C THR A 2 -18.77 -24.07 21.15
N TYR A 3 -19.74 -23.66 21.95
CA TYR A 3 -19.73 -22.42 22.73
C TYR A 3 -19.52 -22.76 24.20
N ASN A 4 -18.39 -22.36 24.80
CA ASN A 4 -18.09 -22.59 26.22
C ASN A 4 -18.48 -24.01 26.69
N SER A 5 -17.95 -25.05 26.01
CA SER A 5 -18.24 -26.49 26.19
C SER A 5 -19.60 -27.03 25.71
N THR A 6 -20.52 -26.18 25.25
CA THR A 6 -21.81 -26.63 24.71
C THR A 6 -21.75 -26.77 23.19
N VAL A 7 -22.02 -27.95 22.66
CA VAL A 7 -22.12 -28.18 21.21
C VAL A 7 -23.51 -27.75 20.72
N ALA A 8 -23.56 -26.75 19.85
CA ALA A 8 -24.80 -26.34 19.18
C ALA A 8 -25.32 -27.46 18.26
N PRO A 9 -26.66 -27.64 18.14
CA PRO A 9 -27.24 -28.66 17.26
C PRO A 9 -26.74 -28.55 15.82
N ARG A 10 -26.61 -29.70 15.15
CA ARG A 10 -26.38 -29.74 13.69
C ARG A 10 -27.53 -29.03 12.98
N ARG A 11 -27.20 -28.25 11.95
CA ARG A 11 -28.13 -27.58 11.02
C ARG A 11 -27.77 -27.96 9.60
N GLY A 12 -28.76 -28.10 8.72
CA GLY A 12 -28.58 -28.61 7.36
C GLY A 12 -28.66 -30.14 7.29
N GLY A 13 -28.55 -30.70 6.08
CA GLY A 13 -28.73 -32.14 5.87
C GLY A 13 -27.58 -33.01 6.35
N THR A 14 -27.74 -34.31 6.11
CA THR A 14 -26.85 -35.37 6.60
C THR A 14 -25.61 -35.61 5.74
N GLY A 15 -25.57 -35.09 4.51
CA GLY A 15 -24.48 -35.29 3.56
C GLY A 15 -23.17 -34.52 3.85
N GLY A 16 -22.13 -34.84 3.06
CA GLY A 16 -20.79 -34.23 3.11
C GLY A 16 -19.83 -34.86 4.12
N THR A 17 -18.55 -34.49 4.05
CA THR A 17 -17.51 -34.90 5.02
C THR A 17 -17.42 -33.87 6.14
N ALA A 18 -17.59 -34.32 7.39
CA ALA A 18 -17.44 -33.45 8.55
C ALA A 18 -16.00 -32.90 8.63
N ARG A 19 -15.87 -31.58 8.76
CA ARG A 19 -14.59 -30.90 9.04
C ARG A 19 -14.71 -30.15 10.36
N THR A 20 -13.69 -30.30 11.21
CA THR A 20 -13.61 -29.64 12.51
C THR A 20 -12.47 -28.63 12.49
N TRP A 21 -12.74 -27.41 12.96
CA TRP A 21 -11.73 -26.36 13.11
C TRP A 21 -11.81 -25.79 14.51
N THR A 22 -10.73 -25.95 15.27
CA THR A 22 -10.64 -25.53 16.68
C THR A 22 -9.91 -24.20 16.76
N LEU A 23 -10.50 -23.23 17.45
CA LEU A 23 -9.88 -21.94 17.77
C LEU A 23 -8.92 -22.10 18.96
N GLY A 24 -7.77 -21.44 18.91
CA GLY A 24 -6.86 -21.34 20.04
C GLY A 24 -7.46 -20.51 21.19
N VAL A 25 -6.91 -20.67 22.39
CA VAL A 25 -7.33 -19.86 23.56
C VAL A 25 -7.11 -18.37 23.25
N GLY A 26 -8.18 -17.59 23.29
CA GLY A 26 -8.14 -16.14 22.98
C GLY A 26 -8.25 -15.80 21.49
N GLU A 27 -8.27 -16.79 20.60
CA GLU A 27 -8.54 -16.58 19.18
C GLU A 27 -10.05 -16.41 18.93
N TYR A 28 -10.40 -15.51 18.01
CA TYR A 28 -11.79 -15.25 17.64
C TYR A 28 -11.93 -15.00 16.14
N ILE A 29 -13.11 -15.23 15.58
CA ILE A 29 -13.40 -15.02 14.16
C ILE A 29 -13.67 -13.53 13.92
N THR A 30 -12.98 -12.94 12.94
CA THR A 30 -13.04 -11.52 12.57
C THR A 30 -13.78 -11.27 11.26
N SER A 31 -13.77 -12.26 10.36
CA SER A 31 -14.46 -12.18 9.06
C SER A 31 -15.01 -13.54 8.65
N VAL A 32 -16.16 -13.53 7.97
CA VAL A 32 -16.68 -14.72 7.29
C VAL A 32 -16.96 -14.38 5.84
N PHE A 33 -16.53 -15.25 4.94
CA PHE A 33 -16.87 -15.19 3.53
C PHE A 33 -17.83 -16.34 3.26
N VAL A 34 -18.91 -16.04 2.55
CA VAL A 34 -19.90 -17.03 2.18
C VAL A 34 -20.07 -17.00 0.67
N ARG A 35 -20.17 -18.18 0.10
CA ARG A 35 -20.60 -18.40 -1.26
C ARG A 35 -21.94 -19.08 -1.21
N ALA A 36 -22.90 -18.54 -1.97
CA ALA A 36 -24.22 -19.12 -2.08
C ALA A 36 -24.76 -18.99 -3.50
N GLY A 37 -25.33 -20.08 -4.01
CA GLY A 37 -26.21 -20.12 -5.17
C GLY A 37 -27.65 -20.32 -4.71
N GLN A 38 -28.24 -21.48 -5.02
CA GLN A 38 -29.52 -21.90 -4.43
C GLN A 38 -29.37 -22.25 -2.93
N TYR A 39 -28.19 -22.69 -2.52
CA TYR A 39 -27.83 -23.01 -1.14
C TYR A 39 -26.47 -22.39 -0.80
N VAL A 40 -26.03 -22.49 0.45
CA VAL A 40 -24.68 -22.10 0.87
C VAL A 40 -23.69 -23.20 0.43
N ASP A 41 -22.87 -22.88 -0.56
CA ASP A 41 -21.97 -23.83 -1.23
C ASP A 41 -20.55 -23.78 -0.65
N GLY A 42 -20.20 -22.68 0.04
CA GLY A 42 -18.90 -22.51 0.65
C GLY A 42 -18.88 -21.48 1.77
N ILE A 43 -18.12 -21.76 2.83
CA ILE A 43 -17.88 -20.86 3.95
C ILE A 43 -16.40 -20.79 4.23
N LYS A 44 -15.87 -19.57 4.35
CA LYS A 44 -14.50 -19.31 4.78
C LYS A 44 -14.49 -18.44 6.02
N PHE A 45 -13.80 -18.88 7.06
CA PHE A 45 -13.61 -18.09 8.28
C PHE A 45 -12.19 -17.52 8.32
N VAL A 46 -12.04 -16.31 8.86
CA VAL A 46 -10.75 -15.68 9.17
C VAL A 46 -10.73 -15.27 10.62
N THR A 47 -9.62 -15.51 11.32
CA THR A 47 -9.47 -15.22 12.75
C THR A 47 -8.64 -13.98 13.05
N SER A 48 -8.67 -13.55 14.31
CA SER A 48 -7.80 -12.51 14.87
C SER A 48 -6.31 -12.87 14.84
N TRP A 49 -5.97 -14.14 14.62
CA TRP A 49 -4.59 -14.61 14.44
C TRP A 49 -4.20 -14.75 12.96
N GLY A 50 -5.10 -14.36 12.03
CA GLY A 50 -4.87 -14.49 10.60
C GLY A 50 -5.02 -15.92 10.06
N ARG A 51 -5.45 -16.88 10.88
CA ARG A 51 -5.77 -18.23 10.39
C ARG A 51 -7.03 -18.17 9.53
N GLN A 52 -7.06 -19.00 8.49
CA GLN A 52 -8.20 -19.13 7.60
C GLN A 52 -8.54 -20.61 7.39
N THR A 53 -9.83 -20.89 7.18
CA THR A 53 -10.32 -22.22 6.75
C THR A 53 -11.34 -22.03 5.65
N ILE A 54 -11.40 -22.95 4.68
CA ILE A 54 -12.39 -22.99 3.61
C ILE A 54 -13.14 -24.32 3.72
N LEU A 55 -14.46 -24.25 3.74
CA LEU A 55 -15.38 -25.39 3.78
C LEU A 55 -16.27 -25.33 2.53
N GLY A 56 -16.37 -26.42 1.77
CA GLY A 56 -17.11 -26.47 0.49
C GLY A 56 -16.23 -26.25 -0.75
N VAL A 57 -16.71 -26.65 -1.94
CA VAL A 57 -15.84 -26.80 -3.14
C VAL A 57 -16.33 -26.10 -4.43
N ASN A 58 -17.60 -25.71 -4.59
CA ASN A 58 -18.12 -25.27 -5.89
C ASN A 58 -18.73 -23.85 -5.90
N GLY A 59 -18.51 -23.10 -6.99
CA GLY A 59 -19.07 -21.76 -7.31
C GLY A 59 -18.03 -20.62 -7.41
N THR A 60 -18.40 -19.47 -7.96
CA THR A 60 -17.41 -18.45 -8.43
C THR A 60 -17.36 -17.16 -7.60
N ASN A 61 -18.41 -16.81 -6.83
CA ASN A 61 -18.50 -15.51 -6.16
C ASN A 61 -18.59 -15.63 -4.62
N TRP A 62 -17.69 -14.94 -3.90
CA TRP A 62 -17.73 -14.82 -2.45
C TRP A 62 -18.40 -13.50 -2.03
N ALA A 63 -19.46 -13.59 -1.23
CA ALA A 63 -19.97 -12.48 -0.46
C ALA A 63 -19.18 -12.35 0.85
N VAL A 64 -18.79 -11.14 1.20
CA VAL A 64 -18.05 -10.86 2.45
C VAL A 64 -19.05 -10.44 3.53
N ALA A 65 -19.14 -11.22 4.60
CA ALA A 65 -19.79 -10.80 5.84
C ALA A 65 -18.70 -10.32 6.81
N THR A 66 -18.44 -9.02 6.79
CA THR A 66 -17.61 -8.32 7.78
C THR A 66 -18.43 -7.25 8.48
N PRO A 67 -18.28 -7.08 9.80
CA PRO A 67 -18.95 -5.99 10.49
C PRO A 67 -18.43 -4.64 9.99
N CYS A 68 -19.30 -3.63 9.92
CA CYS A 68 -18.90 -2.25 9.58
C CYS A 68 -17.83 -1.68 10.53
N LEU A 69 -17.65 -2.30 11.70
CA LEU A 69 -16.63 -1.98 12.72
C LEU A 69 -15.23 -2.55 12.41
N GLY A 70 -15.03 -3.27 11.30
CA GLY A 70 -13.74 -3.86 10.93
C GLY A 70 -13.23 -4.90 11.93
N TYR A 71 -11.91 -4.98 12.12
CA TYR A 71 -11.25 -5.96 13.02
C TYR A 71 -11.55 -5.74 14.52
N GLN A 72 -12.36 -4.75 14.89
CA GLN A 72 -12.74 -4.44 16.27
C GLN A 72 -14.00 -5.19 16.72
N ALA A 73 -14.42 -6.23 16.01
CA ALA A 73 -15.56 -7.06 16.39
C ALA A 73 -15.22 -8.54 16.26
N ARG A 74 -15.91 -9.36 17.06
CA ARG A 74 -15.84 -10.82 17.00
C ARG A 74 -17.19 -11.41 16.61
N LEU A 75 -17.16 -12.50 15.85
CA LEU A 75 -18.35 -13.29 15.59
C LEU A 75 -18.88 -13.85 16.91
N VAL A 76 -20.13 -13.57 17.25
CA VAL A 76 -20.76 -14.08 18.48
C VAL A 76 -21.85 -15.10 18.21
N TYR A 77 -22.53 -14.98 17.07
CA TYR A 77 -23.68 -15.82 16.78
C TYR A 77 -23.87 -16.00 15.29
N ILE A 78 -24.35 -17.19 14.91
CA ILE A 78 -24.72 -17.54 13.54
C ILE A 78 -26.18 -17.95 13.55
N SER A 79 -26.98 -17.36 12.66
CA SER A 79 -28.37 -17.73 12.42
C SER A 79 -28.57 -18.06 10.95
N GLY A 80 -29.70 -18.65 10.60
CA GLY A 80 -29.96 -19.03 9.22
C GLY A 80 -31.19 -19.91 9.08
N ILE A 81 -31.45 -20.33 7.85
CA ILE A 81 -32.46 -21.31 7.48
C ILE A 81 -31.72 -22.54 6.96
N ALA A 82 -32.10 -23.72 7.44
CA ALA A 82 -31.49 -24.96 7.01
C ALA A 82 -32.50 -26.11 7.07
N ASN A 83 -32.54 -26.89 6.00
CA ASN A 83 -33.29 -28.15 5.87
C ASN A 83 -32.31 -29.24 5.44
N ASP A 84 -32.50 -29.85 4.27
CA ASP A 84 -31.56 -30.82 3.68
C ASP A 84 -30.24 -30.16 3.25
N TYR A 85 -30.23 -28.83 3.13
CA TYR A 85 -29.03 -28.02 2.89
C TYR A 85 -29.04 -26.80 3.82
N LEU A 86 -27.89 -26.13 3.90
CA LEU A 86 -27.83 -24.81 4.51
C LEU A 86 -28.32 -23.79 3.49
N GLU A 87 -29.56 -23.31 3.63
CA GLU A 87 -30.21 -22.45 2.62
C GLU A 87 -29.79 -21.00 2.79
N GLN A 88 -29.75 -20.52 4.04
CA GLN A 88 -29.38 -19.16 4.37
C GLN A 88 -28.53 -19.13 5.63
N ILE A 89 -27.58 -18.21 5.68
CA ILE A 89 -26.72 -18.00 6.83
C ILE A 89 -26.51 -16.50 7.08
N THR A 90 -26.51 -16.11 8.34
CA THR A 90 -26.32 -14.73 8.80
C THR A 90 -25.42 -14.74 10.01
N PHE A 91 -24.58 -13.72 10.12
CA PHE A 91 -23.56 -13.59 11.15
C PHE A 91 -23.86 -12.38 12.01
N ARG A 92 -23.88 -12.55 13.33
CA ARG A 92 -23.95 -11.45 14.29
C ARG A 92 -22.61 -11.24 14.96
N TRP A 93 -22.27 -9.97 15.05
CA TRP A 93 -20.97 -9.49 15.52
C TRP A 93 -21.17 -8.73 16.82
N ALA A 94 -20.25 -8.88 17.76
CA ALA A 94 -20.15 -8.00 18.93
C ALA A 94 -18.85 -7.21 18.85
N ALA A 95 -18.92 -5.92 19.16
CA ALA A 95 -17.72 -5.12 19.37
C ALA A 95 -16.84 -5.76 20.46
N LEU A 96 -15.53 -5.71 20.25
CA LEU A 96 -14.59 -6.00 21.32
C LEU A 96 -14.72 -4.88 22.36
N PRO A 97 -14.75 -5.20 23.67
CA PRO A 97 -14.79 -4.17 24.70
C PRO A 97 -13.59 -3.24 24.54
N ALA A 98 -13.82 -1.93 24.61
CA ALA A 98 -12.81 -0.89 24.38
C ALA A 98 -11.68 -0.87 25.44
N SER A 99 -11.77 -1.72 26.46
CA SER A 99 -10.82 -1.86 27.55
C SER A 99 -10.96 -3.26 28.20
N PRO A 100 -9.88 -3.85 28.73
CA PRO A 100 -9.99 -5.03 29.57
C PRO A 100 -10.82 -4.70 30.83
N PRO A 101 -11.65 -5.63 31.34
CA PRO A 101 -12.43 -5.38 32.54
C PRO A 101 -11.50 -5.08 33.74
N PRO A 102 -11.91 -4.20 34.67
CA PRO A 102 -11.14 -3.94 35.88
C PRO A 102 -10.95 -5.25 36.63
N LEU A 103 -9.70 -5.51 37.04
CA LEU A 103 -9.35 -6.71 37.82
C LEU A 103 -10.20 -6.76 39.11
N PRO A 104 -10.67 -7.96 39.52
CA PRO A 104 -11.35 -8.11 40.80
C PRO A 104 -10.42 -7.68 41.96
N PRO A 105 -10.97 -7.14 43.06
CA PRO A 105 -10.18 -6.67 44.19
C PRO A 105 -9.33 -7.82 44.75
N THR A 106 -8.03 -7.59 44.85
CA THR A 106 -7.05 -8.56 45.36
C THR A 106 -7.31 -8.90 46.83
N PRO A 107 -7.25 -10.20 47.20
CA PRO A 107 -7.24 -10.61 48.60
C PRO A 107 -5.97 -10.10 49.32
N PRO A 108 -5.98 -9.99 50.66
CA PRO A 108 -4.90 -9.39 51.43
C PRO A 108 -3.55 -10.10 51.21
N PRO A 109 -2.42 -9.38 51.29
CA PRO A 109 -1.14 -9.89 50.85
C PRO A 109 -0.66 -11.02 51.75
N ARG A 110 -0.28 -12.16 51.14
CA ARG A 110 0.53 -13.18 51.82
C ARG A 110 1.94 -12.63 52.07
N PRO A 111 2.63 -13.10 53.12
CA PRO A 111 4.02 -12.72 53.39
C PRO A 111 4.92 -12.97 52.18
N PRO A 112 5.91 -12.09 51.92
CA PRO A 112 6.79 -12.21 50.76
C PRO A 112 7.59 -13.50 50.83
N ARG A 113 7.43 -14.33 49.81
CA ARG A 113 8.29 -15.48 49.55
C ARG A 113 9.68 -14.96 49.15
N PRO A 114 10.79 -15.58 49.60
CA PRO A 114 12.13 -15.21 49.14
C PRO A 114 12.20 -15.25 47.60
N PRO A 115 12.91 -14.31 46.96
CA PRO A 115 13.03 -14.29 45.50
C PRO A 115 13.80 -15.54 45.07
N GLY A 116 13.08 -16.52 44.54
CA GLY A 116 13.70 -17.51 43.66
C GLY A 116 14.25 -16.79 42.43
N PRO A 117 15.38 -17.25 41.86
CA PRO A 117 15.94 -16.63 40.67
C PRO A 117 14.89 -16.65 39.56
N ALA A 118 14.50 -15.47 39.10
CA ALA A 118 13.61 -15.32 37.97
C ALA A 118 14.31 -15.82 36.72
N ALA A 119 13.96 -17.03 36.27
CA ALA A 119 14.23 -17.45 34.91
C ALA A 119 13.29 -16.64 33.99
N THR A 120 13.70 -15.42 33.65
CA THR A 120 13.10 -14.66 32.56
C THR A 120 13.39 -15.41 31.26
N VAL A 121 12.40 -16.14 30.76
CA VAL A 121 12.45 -16.66 29.39
C VAL A 121 12.52 -15.45 28.45
N PRO A 122 13.57 -15.28 27.63
CA PRO A 122 13.66 -14.14 26.73
C PRO A 122 12.50 -14.15 25.75
N ALA A 123 11.90 -12.97 25.52
CA ALA A 123 10.78 -12.81 24.61
C ALA A 123 11.19 -13.19 23.18
N GLN A 124 10.64 -14.28 22.65
CA GLN A 124 10.85 -14.71 21.28
C GLN A 124 9.93 -13.94 20.32
N LEU A 125 10.47 -13.55 19.17
CA LEU A 125 9.75 -12.93 18.06
C LEU A 125 9.61 -13.93 16.92
N LEU A 126 8.37 -14.17 16.49
CA LEU A 126 8.10 -14.99 15.32
C LEU A 126 7.89 -14.14 14.08
N MET A 127 8.56 -14.49 12.98
CA MET A 127 8.34 -13.89 11.66
C MET A 127 7.89 -14.94 10.65
N GLY A 128 6.83 -14.64 9.90
CA GLY A 128 6.11 -15.58 9.04
C GLY A 128 4.71 -15.90 9.57
N PRO A 129 4.02 -16.91 9.04
CA PRO A 129 4.52 -17.85 8.03
C PRO A 129 4.71 -17.22 6.64
N LEU A 130 5.74 -17.68 5.94
CA LEU A 130 6.04 -17.37 4.53
C LEU A 130 5.89 -18.66 3.73
N GLY A 131 5.40 -18.60 2.50
CA GLY A 131 5.14 -19.78 1.65
C GLY A 131 3.65 -20.14 1.53
N GLY A 132 3.40 -21.35 1.03
CA GLY A 132 2.06 -21.86 0.78
C GLY A 132 1.28 -22.25 2.03
N SER A 133 0.05 -22.72 1.81
CA SER A 133 -0.82 -23.29 2.84
C SER A 133 -1.47 -24.56 2.29
N GLY A 134 -1.61 -25.60 3.11
CA GLY A 134 -2.32 -26.84 2.75
C GLY A 134 -2.54 -27.73 3.96
N ASP A 135 -3.58 -28.56 3.90
CA ASP A 135 -4.00 -29.49 4.96
C ASP A 135 -3.30 -30.85 4.89
N ARG A 136 -2.59 -31.15 3.79
CA ARG A 136 -1.82 -32.37 3.58
C ARG A 136 -0.39 -32.33 4.13
N PHE A 137 0.08 -31.17 4.61
CA PHE A 137 1.46 -30.97 5.00
C PHE A 137 1.72 -31.18 6.49
N THR A 138 2.91 -31.69 6.81
CA THR A 138 3.30 -31.99 8.20
C THR A 138 3.86 -30.74 8.87
N PRO A 139 3.23 -30.24 9.95
CA PRO A 139 3.79 -29.14 10.73
C PRO A 139 5.05 -29.59 11.46
N PHE A 140 6.06 -28.72 11.50
CA PHE A 140 7.28 -28.95 12.27
C PHE A 140 7.64 -27.73 13.12
N VAL A 141 8.35 -27.99 14.21
CA VAL A 141 8.94 -26.98 15.09
C VAL A 141 10.34 -27.45 15.47
N ASP A 142 11.35 -26.70 15.07
CA ASP A 142 12.74 -26.88 15.52
C ASP A 142 13.12 -25.68 16.39
N ALA A 143 12.80 -25.81 17.67
CA ALA A 143 13.18 -24.89 18.73
C ALA A 143 14.41 -25.41 19.48
N PRO A 144 15.10 -24.56 20.28
CA PRO A 144 16.22 -25.00 21.10
C PRO A 144 15.80 -26.16 22.02
N PRO A 145 16.55 -27.28 22.06
CA PRO A 145 16.17 -28.47 22.83
C PRO A 145 16.21 -28.26 24.36
N SER A 146 16.94 -27.23 24.82
CA SER A 146 17.01 -26.83 26.21
C SER A 146 17.27 -25.33 26.34
N ALA A 147 16.97 -24.77 27.50
CA ALA A 147 17.32 -23.39 27.82
C ALA A 147 18.84 -23.21 27.72
N GLY A 148 19.28 -22.29 26.85
CA GLY A 148 20.70 -22.04 26.60
C GLY A 148 21.32 -22.82 25.44
N ALA A 149 20.59 -23.74 24.80
CA ALA A 149 21.07 -24.37 23.58
C ALA A 149 21.23 -23.32 22.46
N GLN A 150 22.40 -23.28 21.84
CA GLN A 150 22.73 -22.30 20.82
C GLN A 150 22.57 -22.90 19.44
N LEU A 151 21.94 -22.17 18.52
CA LEU A 151 21.94 -22.53 17.11
C LEU A 151 23.38 -22.40 16.59
N THR A 152 23.97 -23.50 16.14
CA THR A 152 25.37 -23.59 15.69
C THR A 152 25.51 -23.88 14.20
N GLY A 153 24.42 -24.20 13.51
CA GLY A 153 24.46 -24.46 12.08
C GLY A 153 23.10 -24.51 11.41
N ILE A 154 23.09 -24.23 10.12
CA ILE A 154 21.92 -24.34 9.24
C ILE A 154 22.32 -25.09 7.97
N ARG A 155 21.52 -26.09 7.60
CA ARG A 155 21.56 -26.74 6.29
C ARG A 155 20.28 -26.45 5.55
N VAL A 156 20.43 -26.14 4.27
CA VAL A 156 19.31 -26.00 3.34
C VAL A 156 19.55 -26.92 2.17
N TYR A 157 18.55 -27.70 1.81
CA TYR A 157 18.58 -28.61 0.67
C TYR A 157 17.67 -28.04 -0.38
N ALA A 158 18.20 -27.80 -1.58
CA ALA A 158 17.46 -27.08 -2.59
C ALA A 158 17.78 -27.53 -4.03
N GLY A 159 16.76 -27.46 -4.87
CA GLY A 159 16.85 -27.45 -6.34
C GLY A 159 16.24 -26.15 -6.85
N SER A 160 15.23 -26.24 -7.71
CA SER A 160 14.42 -25.09 -8.14
C SER A 160 13.59 -24.48 -7.01
N TRP A 161 13.32 -25.26 -5.96
CA TRP A 161 12.68 -24.85 -4.70
C TRP A 161 13.50 -25.36 -3.52
N ILE A 162 13.18 -24.90 -2.31
CA ILE A 162 13.72 -25.46 -1.07
C ILE A 162 13.06 -26.80 -0.80
N ASN A 163 13.82 -27.88 -0.90
CA ASN A 163 13.38 -29.23 -0.57
C ASN A 163 13.25 -29.43 0.93
N ALA A 164 14.28 -29.02 1.69
CA ALA A 164 14.31 -29.21 3.13
C ALA A 164 15.20 -28.21 3.87
N ILE A 165 14.97 -28.08 5.17
CA ILE A 165 15.83 -27.34 6.10
C ILE A 165 16.19 -28.21 7.31
N GLN A 166 17.37 -28.00 7.87
CA GLN A 166 17.82 -28.64 9.09
C GLN A 166 18.64 -27.62 9.90
N VAL A 167 18.48 -27.61 11.22
CA VAL A 167 19.23 -26.74 12.13
C VAL A 167 20.01 -27.56 13.14
N ALA A 168 21.19 -27.08 13.52
CA ALA A 168 22.01 -27.68 14.57
C ALA A 168 21.95 -26.84 15.84
N TYR A 169 21.80 -27.51 16.98
CA TYR A 169 21.94 -26.91 18.30
C TYR A 169 23.11 -27.55 19.03
N ASN A 170 24.04 -26.74 19.56
CA ASN A 170 25.25 -27.22 20.23
C ASN A 170 26.00 -28.29 19.40
N SER A 171 26.12 -28.05 18.10
CA SER A 171 26.73 -28.95 17.10
C SER A 171 25.99 -30.27 16.85
N VAL A 172 24.78 -30.45 17.38
CA VAL A 172 23.92 -31.62 17.11
C VAL A 172 22.82 -31.21 16.12
N TRP A 173 22.82 -31.85 14.94
CA TRP A 173 21.79 -31.64 13.92
C TRP A 173 20.44 -32.22 14.35
N GLY A 174 19.39 -31.40 14.29
CA GLY A 174 18.00 -31.84 14.47
C GLY A 174 17.47 -32.63 13.27
N PRO A 175 16.19 -33.02 13.27
CA PRO A 175 15.60 -33.71 12.13
C PRO A 175 15.57 -32.82 10.87
N ARG A 176 15.74 -33.44 9.70
CA ARG A 176 15.53 -32.76 8.41
C ARG A 176 14.04 -32.52 8.21
N ARG A 177 13.65 -31.32 7.82
CA ARG A 177 12.26 -30.90 7.62
C ARG A 177 12.01 -30.62 6.14
N GLY A 178 11.26 -31.50 5.48
CA GLY A 178 11.03 -31.50 4.03
C GLY A 178 11.55 -32.78 3.37
N GLY A 179 11.79 -32.72 2.06
CA GLY A 179 12.21 -33.86 1.25
C GLY A 179 13.62 -34.38 1.49
N SER A 180 13.89 -35.58 0.95
CA SER A 180 15.23 -36.20 0.94
C SER A 180 16.20 -35.59 -0.08
N ASP A 181 15.67 -34.87 -1.06
CA ASP A 181 16.38 -34.48 -2.26
C ASP A 181 16.99 -33.06 -2.15
N GLY A 182 17.55 -32.58 -3.25
CA GLY A 182 18.15 -31.25 -3.38
C GLY A 182 19.64 -31.20 -3.03
N THR A 183 20.33 -30.21 -3.60
CA THR A 183 21.73 -29.92 -3.29
C THR A 183 21.83 -29.26 -1.93
N MET A 184 22.70 -29.78 -1.07
CA MET A 184 22.90 -29.27 0.28
C MET A 184 23.83 -28.05 0.28
N GLN A 185 23.38 -27.00 0.96
CA GLN A 185 24.17 -25.82 1.32
C GLN A 185 24.24 -25.73 2.85
N GLU A 186 25.38 -25.32 3.39
CA GLU A 186 25.63 -25.35 4.83
C GLU A 186 26.30 -24.06 5.33
N LEU A 187 25.85 -23.62 6.51
CA LEU A 187 26.47 -22.56 7.30
C LEU A 187 26.68 -23.08 8.71
N ILE A 188 27.91 -23.50 9.01
CA ILE A 188 28.35 -23.78 10.39
C ILE A 188 28.82 -22.48 11.02
N LEU A 189 28.21 -22.06 12.12
CA LEU A 189 28.54 -20.84 12.84
C LEU A 189 29.80 -21.05 13.69
N ALA A 190 30.71 -20.08 13.65
CA ALA A 190 31.84 -20.04 14.56
C ALA A 190 31.37 -19.79 16.01
N SER A 191 32.25 -20.04 16.98
CA SER A 191 31.95 -19.74 18.38
C SER A 191 31.53 -18.27 18.55
N GLY A 192 30.34 -18.05 19.13
CA GLY A 192 29.76 -16.71 19.35
C GLY A 192 29.14 -16.05 18.10
N GLU A 193 29.27 -16.65 16.91
CA GLU A 193 28.61 -16.16 15.71
C GLU A 193 27.12 -16.51 15.71
N VAL A 194 26.28 -15.58 15.27
CA VAL A 194 24.82 -15.75 15.25
C VAL A 194 24.26 -15.37 13.89
N VAL A 195 23.10 -15.93 13.51
CA VAL A 195 22.36 -15.47 12.33
C VAL A 195 21.58 -14.21 12.68
N THR A 196 21.81 -13.14 11.95
CA THR A 196 21.23 -11.80 12.20
C THR A 196 20.23 -11.37 11.14
N ARG A 197 20.22 -12.05 9.98
CA ARG A 197 19.35 -11.74 8.85
C ARG A 197 18.90 -12.99 8.11
N ALA A 198 17.66 -12.96 7.66
CA ALA A 198 17.13 -13.93 6.72
C ALA A 198 16.30 -13.25 5.62
N VAL A 199 16.38 -13.78 4.40
CA VAL A 199 15.55 -13.39 3.25
C VAL A 199 14.94 -14.65 2.67
N VAL A 200 13.63 -14.63 2.41
CA VAL A 200 12.88 -15.80 1.94
C VAL A 200 12.12 -15.42 0.68
N GLY A 201 12.44 -16.04 -0.46
CA GLY A 201 11.63 -16.04 -1.67
C GLY A 201 10.55 -17.10 -1.55
N ALA A 202 9.27 -16.70 -1.63
CA ALA A 202 8.16 -17.62 -1.40
C ALA A 202 6.95 -17.34 -2.31
N GLY A 203 6.34 -18.42 -2.79
CA GLY A 203 5.08 -18.47 -3.51
C GLY A 203 4.18 -19.58 -2.96
N GLY A 204 3.81 -20.54 -3.81
CA GLY A 204 3.14 -21.78 -3.36
C GLY A 204 4.04 -22.68 -2.50
N TYR A 205 5.36 -22.56 -2.67
CA TYR A 205 6.41 -23.22 -1.89
C TYR A 205 7.44 -22.18 -1.44
N ILE A 206 8.45 -22.59 -0.68
CA ILE A 206 9.64 -21.76 -0.48
C ILE A 206 10.55 -21.93 -1.70
N ASP A 207 10.68 -20.89 -2.52
CA ASP A 207 11.49 -20.89 -3.74
C ASP A 207 12.98 -20.73 -3.42
N GLY A 208 13.32 -19.81 -2.51
CA GLY A 208 14.70 -19.50 -2.15
C GLY A 208 14.83 -18.99 -0.73
N ILE A 209 15.99 -19.22 -0.11
CA ILE A 209 16.29 -18.71 1.23
C ILE A 209 17.75 -18.27 1.34
N ALA A 210 17.97 -17.17 2.05
CA ALA A 210 19.30 -16.71 2.41
C ALA A 210 19.38 -16.37 3.90
N PHE A 211 20.45 -16.81 4.55
CA PHE A 211 20.78 -16.45 5.94
C PHE A 211 22.12 -15.74 5.98
N THR A 212 22.19 -14.59 6.66
CA THR A 212 23.44 -13.86 6.89
C THR A 212 23.77 -13.83 8.38
N SER A 213 25.02 -14.13 8.71
CA SER A 213 25.52 -14.15 10.08
C SER A 213 26.11 -12.81 10.54
N SER A 214 26.40 -12.72 11.84
CA SER A 214 27.13 -11.59 12.45
C SER A 214 28.54 -11.40 11.90
N ASN A 215 29.13 -12.43 11.27
CA ASN A 215 30.41 -12.34 10.57
C ASN A 215 30.24 -12.06 9.07
N ASN A 216 29.05 -11.62 8.65
CA ASN A 216 28.70 -11.30 7.27
C ASN A 216 28.86 -12.48 6.29
N ARG A 217 28.86 -13.72 6.79
CA ARG A 217 28.83 -14.92 5.95
C ARG A 217 27.38 -15.19 5.55
N THR A 218 27.17 -15.57 4.30
CA THR A 218 25.83 -15.81 3.78
C THR A 218 25.71 -17.22 3.21
N LEU A 219 24.69 -17.96 3.65
CA LEU A 219 24.18 -19.13 2.94
C LEU A 219 23.03 -18.66 2.07
N LYS A 220 23.07 -18.97 0.77
CA LYS A 220 21.95 -18.80 -0.17
C LYS A 220 21.66 -20.14 -0.83
N ALA A 221 20.40 -20.54 -0.89
CA ALA A 221 19.94 -21.77 -1.53
C ALA A 221 18.57 -21.57 -2.19
N GLY A 222 18.24 -22.43 -3.17
CA GLY A 222 16.98 -22.38 -3.92
C GLY A 222 17.04 -21.51 -5.18
N GLY A 223 15.89 -21.40 -5.85
CA GLY A 223 15.70 -20.56 -7.02
C GLY A 223 15.48 -19.09 -6.68
N ASP A 224 15.52 -18.23 -7.70
CA ASP A 224 15.22 -16.80 -7.58
C ASP A 224 13.71 -16.50 -7.76
N GLY A 225 12.86 -17.54 -7.70
CA GLY A 225 11.40 -17.44 -7.78
C GLY A 225 10.73 -16.91 -6.51
N GLY A 226 9.40 -16.74 -6.58
CA GLY A 226 8.59 -16.28 -5.45
C GLY A 226 8.71 -14.79 -5.15
N SER A 227 7.89 -14.30 -4.22
CA SER A 227 8.00 -12.94 -3.69
C SER A 227 9.08 -12.90 -2.63
N LEU A 228 10.06 -12.00 -2.76
CA LEU A 228 11.11 -11.82 -1.77
C LEU A 228 10.56 -11.16 -0.50
N ASN A 229 10.72 -11.85 0.63
CA ASN A 229 10.32 -11.39 1.95
C ASN A 229 11.57 -11.23 2.83
N ASN A 230 11.85 -10.00 3.24
CA ASN A 230 12.89 -9.72 4.24
C ASN A 230 12.38 -10.13 5.62
N ALA A 231 12.76 -11.32 6.08
CA ALA A 231 12.44 -11.80 7.43
C ALA A 231 13.44 -11.26 8.45
N LEU A 232 13.52 -9.94 8.53
CA LEU A 232 14.44 -9.18 9.39
C LEU A 232 13.74 -8.70 10.67
N PRO A 233 14.10 -9.22 11.85
CA PRO A 233 13.63 -8.64 13.10
C PRO A 233 14.25 -7.24 13.26
N CYS A 234 13.45 -6.32 13.76
CA CYS A 234 13.77 -4.90 13.88
C CYS A 234 13.96 -4.54 15.36
N PRO A 235 15.00 -3.79 15.77
CA PRO A 235 16.04 -3.23 14.92
C PRO A 235 17.01 -4.30 14.39
N VAL A 236 17.57 -4.06 13.20
CA VAL A 236 18.46 -5.02 12.53
C VAL A 236 19.68 -5.27 13.40
N GLY A 237 20.08 -6.55 13.55
CA GLY A 237 21.23 -6.94 14.35
C GLY A 237 21.02 -6.86 15.88
N ALA A 238 19.82 -6.54 16.38
CA ALA A 238 19.50 -6.69 17.81
C ALA A 238 19.02 -8.11 18.17
N TYR A 239 18.74 -8.92 17.17
CA TYR A 239 18.18 -10.26 17.32
C TYR A 239 19.09 -11.31 16.69
N LYS A 240 19.06 -12.51 17.28
CA LYS A 240 19.63 -13.74 16.72
C LYS A 240 18.53 -14.73 16.37
N LEU A 241 18.70 -15.46 15.28
CA LEU A 241 17.82 -16.58 14.96
C LEU A 241 18.08 -17.70 15.99
N VAL A 242 17.01 -18.22 16.58
CA VAL A 242 17.08 -19.30 17.57
C VAL A 242 16.29 -20.53 17.19
N GLY A 243 15.52 -20.48 16.09
CA GLY A 243 14.82 -21.65 15.60
C GLY A 243 13.96 -21.38 14.38
N VAL A 244 13.38 -22.45 13.85
CA VAL A 244 12.51 -22.43 12.67
C VAL A 244 11.29 -23.31 12.91
N ARG A 245 10.17 -22.97 12.30
CA ARG A 245 8.96 -23.79 12.32
C ARG A 245 8.19 -23.62 11.02
N GLY A 246 7.31 -24.53 10.66
CA GLY A 246 6.62 -24.40 9.38
C GLY A 246 5.83 -25.63 8.97
N LEU A 247 5.62 -25.76 7.67
CA LEU A 247 4.99 -26.91 7.03
C LEU A 247 6.00 -27.53 6.06
N ALA A 248 6.22 -28.83 6.22
CA ALA A 248 7.00 -29.66 5.31
C ALA A 248 6.05 -30.59 4.56
N GLY A 249 6.29 -30.77 3.27
CA GLY A 249 5.55 -31.74 2.49
C GLY A 249 5.98 -33.19 2.79
N ASP A 250 5.26 -34.12 2.19
CA ASP A 250 5.43 -35.57 2.38
C ASP A 250 6.25 -36.19 1.24
N ALA A 251 6.10 -37.50 1.01
CA ALA A 251 6.80 -38.21 -0.06
C ALA A 251 6.32 -37.80 -1.48
N GLU A 252 5.08 -37.32 -1.61
CA GLU A 252 4.51 -36.90 -2.91
C GLU A 252 4.93 -35.47 -3.25
N GLU A 253 5.03 -34.59 -2.24
CA GLU A 253 5.53 -33.22 -2.40
C GLU A 253 6.72 -32.97 -1.46
N PRO A 254 7.96 -33.38 -1.84
CA PRO A 254 9.13 -33.37 -0.97
C PRO A 254 9.76 -31.97 -0.82
N TYR A 255 8.95 -30.95 -0.55
CA TYR A 255 9.35 -29.54 -0.47
C TYR A 255 9.06 -28.92 0.90
N LEU A 256 9.82 -27.88 1.21
CA LEU A 256 9.49 -26.96 2.28
C LEU A 256 8.38 -26.02 1.78
N ILE A 257 7.19 -26.18 2.32
CA ILE A 257 6.00 -25.45 1.87
C ILE A 257 5.94 -24.07 2.52
N GLN A 258 6.22 -24.04 3.82
CA GLN A 258 6.03 -22.86 4.64
C GLN A 258 7.12 -22.78 5.71
N ILE A 259 7.62 -21.58 5.99
CA ILE A 259 8.58 -21.33 7.06
C ILE A 259 8.22 -20.09 7.89
N SER A 260 8.43 -20.20 9.19
CA SER A 260 8.47 -19.10 10.15
C SER A 260 9.79 -19.15 10.90
N LEU A 261 10.37 -17.98 11.14
CA LEU A 261 11.65 -17.81 11.80
C LEU A 261 11.43 -17.33 13.24
N VAL A 262 12.10 -17.98 14.19
CA VAL A 262 12.02 -17.65 15.61
C VAL A 262 13.28 -16.89 16.00
N TRP A 263 13.10 -15.66 16.46
CA TRP A 263 14.16 -14.74 16.81
C TRP A 263 14.17 -14.48 18.31
N GLU A 264 15.37 -14.39 18.89
CA GLU A 264 15.58 -14.02 20.29
C GLU A 264 16.45 -12.76 20.33
N LEU A 265 16.18 -11.89 21.29
CA LEU A 265 16.98 -10.69 21.46
C LEU A 265 18.38 -11.02 21.98
N LEU A 266 19.39 -10.34 21.46
CA LEU A 266 20.77 -10.48 21.94
C LEU A 266 20.93 -9.86 23.33
N PRO A 267 21.44 -10.58 24.35
CA PRO A 267 21.61 -10.07 25.71
C PRO A 267 22.44 -8.78 25.79
N SER A 268 23.48 -8.64 24.96
CA SER A 268 24.35 -7.46 24.89
C SER A 268 23.66 -6.19 24.38
N ARG A 269 22.44 -6.29 23.84
CA ARG A 269 21.62 -5.18 23.35
C ARG A 269 20.22 -5.14 23.99
N ALA A 270 19.98 -5.97 25.00
CA ALA A 270 18.66 -6.21 25.55
C ALA A 270 18.07 -4.98 26.28
N ALA A 271 18.87 -4.23 27.03
CA ALA A 271 18.37 -3.10 27.82
C ALA A 271 17.84 -1.93 26.96
N SER A 272 18.49 -1.61 25.84
CA SER A 272 18.08 -0.52 24.94
C SER A 272 17.00 -0.95 23.93
N ALA A 273 17.06 -2.19 23.45
CA ALA A 273 16.11 -2.69 22.45
C ALA A 273 14.75 -3.12 23.05
N LEU A 274 14.70 -3.74 24.24
CA LEU A 274 13.43 -4.13 24.89
C LEU A 274 12.63 -2.92 25.37
N ALA A 275 13.28 -1.90 25.92
CA ALA A 275 12.61 -0.67 26.34
C ALA A 275 12.01 0.05 25.12
N ALA A 276 12.81 0.23 24.06
CA ALA A 276 12.36 0.87 22.83
C ALA A 276 11.26 0.06 22.10
N GLN A 277 11.31 -1.28 22.09
CA GLN A 277 10.29 -2.10 21.43
C GLN A 277 9.02 -2.30 22.24
N ALA A 278 9.11 -2.43 23.57
CA ALA A 278 7.92 -2.53 24.43
C ALA A 278 7.12 -1.22 24.39
N GLU A 279 7.82 -0.09 24.31
CA GLU A 279 7.21 1.23 24.16
C GLU A 279 6.75 1.50 22.72
N ALA A 280 7.53 1.08 21.71
CA ALA A 280 7.13 1.14 20.30
C ALA A 280 5.84 0.34 20.01
N ARG A 281 5.73 -0.88 20.54
CA ARG A 281 4.54 -1.73 20.38
C ARG A 281 3.33 -1.23 21.16
N ARG A 282 3.52 -0.75 22.40
CA ARG A 282 2.44 -0.13 23.19
C ARG A 282 1.92 1.15 22.55
N ALA A 283 2.76 1.84 21.78
CA ALA A 283 2.46 3.16 21.27
C ALA A 283 2.28 3.25 19.73
N GLY A 284 2.10 2.10 19.05
CA GLY A 284 1.64 2.02 17.66
C GLY A 284 2.70 2.15 16.56
N TRP A 285 3.98 1.98 16.88
CA TRP A 285 5.09 2.08 15.93
C TRP A 285 5.27 0.82 15.07
N LYS A 286 5.50 1.03 13.77
CA LYS A 286 5.78 0.04 12.72
C LYS A 286 7.20 0.23 12.21
N CYS A 287 7.94 -0.86 11.99
CA CYS A 287 9.27 -0.77 11.40
C CYS A 287 9.20 -0.52 9.90
N ILE A 288 10.17 0.21 9.36
CA ILE A 288 10.45 0.21 7.92
C ILE A 288 11.45 -0.92 7.66
N TYR A 289 11.02 -1.97 6.95
CA TYR A 289 11.86 -3.13 6.69
C TYR A 289 13.13 -2.72 5.91
N GLY A 290 14.30 -3.09 6.45
CA GLY A 290 15.60 -2.76 5.86
C GLY A 290 16.24 -1.47 6.35
N LEU A 291 15.61 -0.72 7.27
CA LEU A 291 16.16 0.50 7.87
C LEU A 291 16.22 0.41 9.41
N ASP A 292 17.13 1.17 10.03
CA ASP A 292 17.21 1.37 11.48
C ASP A 292 16.20 2.42 11.99
N SER A 293 14.98 2.39 11.46
CA SER A 293 13.96 3.39 11.73
C SER A 293 12.59 2.75 11.97
N VAL A 294 11.86 3.29 12.94
CA VAL A 294 10.44 2.98 13.17
C VAL A 294 9.59 4.20 12.88
N ILE A 295 8.42 3.98 12.29
CA ILE A 295 7.41 5.00 12.01
C ILE A 295 6.13 4.68 12.78
N ARG A 296 5.49 5.66 13.39
CA ARG A 296 4.09 5.52 13.83
C ARG A 296 3.27 6.66 13.33
N ILE A 297 1.95 6.48 13.30
CA ILE A 297 1.05 7.62 13.33
C ILE A 297 0.79 7.93 14.80
N SER A 298 1.20 9.12 15.24
CA SER A 298 0.94 9.60 16.59
C SER A 298 -0.56 9.60 16.86
N PRO A 299 -1.05 8.94 17.92
CA PRO A 299 -2.48 8.89 18.21
C PRO A 299 -3.07 10.26 18.56
N ASN A 300 -2.22 11.21 19.00
CA ASN A 300 -2.67 12.53 19.46
C ASN A 300 -2.68 13.56 18.33
N THR A 301 -1.73 13.50 17.40
CA THR A 301 -1.57 14.49 16.34
C THR A 301 -1.96 13.97 14.96
N SER A 302 -2.18 12.66 14.82
CA SER A 302 -2.31 11.98 13.53
C SER A 302 -1.11 12.19 12.60
N GLN A 303 0.05 12.62 13.12
CA GLN A 303 1.28 12.84 12.35
C GLN A 303 2.18 11.60 12.38
N PRO A 304 2.90 11.29 11.29
CA PRO A 304 3.96 10.31 11.34
C PRO A 304 5.10 10.79 12.25
N GLU A 305 5.40 10.04 13.30
CA GLU A 305 6.63 10.21 14.07
C GLU A 305 7.63 9.15 13.58
N CYS A 306 8.91 9.52 13.45
CA CYS A 306 10.01 8.59 13.12
C CYS A 306 11.04 8.59 14.26
N LEU A 307 11.52 7.40 14.63
CA LEU A 307 12.63 7.23 15.56
C LEU A 307 13.74 6.48 14.85
N THR A 308 14.93 7.07 14.78
CA THR A 308 16.16 6.40 14.35
C THR A 308 16.89 5.84 15.58
N PHE A 309 17.37 4.60 15.51
CA PHE A 309 18.07 3.98 16.64
C PHE A 309 19.54 4.37 16.75
N ALA A 310 20.12 5.03 15.73
CA ALA A 310 21.54 5.32 15.62
C ALA A 310 21.99 6.67 16.20
N GLY A 311 21.11 7.46 16.81
CA GLY A 311 21.45 8.81 17.31
C GLY A 311 21.78 9.82 16.20
N SER A 312 21.62 9.46 14.92
CA SER A 312 21.70 10.41 13.81
C SER A 312 20.39 11.18 13.70
N ASN A 313 20.46 12.50 13.83
CA ASN A 313 19.33 13.45 13.67
C ASN A 313 18.82 13.56 12.23
N THR A 314 19.00 12.54 11.39
CA THR A 314 18.64 12.58 9.97
C THR A 314 17.75 11.40 9.61
N CYS A 315 16.46 11.67 9.51
CA CYS A 315 15.57 10.84 8.69
C CYS A 315 15.79 11.23 7.23
N LEU A 316 16.15 10.26 6.39
CA LEU A 316 16.15 10.30 4.91
C LEU A 316 16.66 11.60 4.26
N THR A 317 17.92 11.62 3.80
CA THR A 317 18.40 12.59 2.81
C THR A 317 18.43 11.93 1.43
N GLY A 318 17.44 12.23 0.59
CA GLY A 318 17.37 11.82 -0.81
C GLY A 318 16.20 12.49 -1.52
N ASP A 319 16.52 13.54 -2.28
CA ASP A 319 15.69 14.44 -3.12
C ASP A 319 14.15 14.43 -2.97
N CYS A 320 13.69 15.44 -2.23
CA CYS A 320 12.52 16.30 -2.53
C CYS A 320 13.04 17.72 -2.24
N ARG A 321 12.94 18.68 -3.16
CA ARG A 321 13.65 19.98 -3.13
C ARG A 321 13.27 20.96 -1.99
N ARG A 322 12.89 20.46 -0.81
CA ARG A 322 13.31 20.95 0.53
C ARG A 322 12.67 20.06 1.61
N MET A 323 13.33 18.95 1.94
CA MET A 323 13.18 18.36 3.28
C MET A 323 13.99 19.22 4.26
N LEU A 324 13.30 19.92 5.14
CA LEU A 324 13.89 20.71 6.22
C LEU A 324 14.66 19.79 7.17
N GLY A 325 15.86 20.22 7.56
CA GLY A 325 16.67 19.55 8.57
C GLY A 325 15.89 19.40 9.88
N CYS A 326 16.04 18.24 10.52
CA CYS A 326 15.52 18.03 11.87
C CYS A 326 16.32 18.93 12.83
N ALA A 327 15.77 20.09 13.21
CA ALA A 327 16.30 20.86 14.32
C ALA A 327 15.76 20.28 15.64
N ALA A 328 16.62 20.20 16.65
CA ALA A 328 16.20 19.88 18.01
C ALA A 328 15.10 20.87 18.42
N VAL A 329 13.90 20.38 18.71
CA VAL A 329 12.83 21.21 19.26
C VAL A 329 13.33 21.70 20.62
N GLY A 330 13.39 23.02 20.80
CA GLY A 330 14.03 23.66 21.95
C GLY A 330 13.64 23.04 23.29
N SER A 331 14.62 22.95 24.20
CA SER A 331 14.60 22.66 25.64
C SER A 331 13.29 22.17 26.29
N GLY A 332 12.59 21.20 25.71
CA GLY A 332 11.64 20.37 26.46
C GLY A 332 12.42 19.37 27.31
N PRO A 333 11.91 18.95 28.47
CA PRO A 333 12.60 17.92 29.25
C PRO A 333 12.76 16.67 28.38
N ALA A 334 14.00 16.21 28.25
CA ALA A 334 14.29 14.92 27.64
C ALA A 334 13.39 13.86 28.29
N LEU A 335 12.93 12.89 27.51
CA LEU A 335 12.19 11.75 28.04
C LEU A 335 13.13 11.00 29.01
N GLN A 336 13.08 11.33 30.30
CA GLN A 336 13.80 10.61 31.34
C GLN A 336 13.03 9.31 31.61
N LEU A 337 13.62 8.20 31.17
CA LEU A 337 13.17 6.88 31.59
C LEU A 337 13.35 6.76 33.11
N PRO A 338 12.33 6.29 33.86
CA PRO A 338 12.49 6.09 35.30
C PRO A 338 13.58 5.02 35.55
N GLY A 339 14.72 5.44 36.11
CA GLY A 339 15.70 4.51 36.69
C GLY A 339 17.01 4.23 35.93
N GLN A 340 17.43 5.00 34.92
CA GLN A 340 18.78 4.86 34.37
C GLN A 340 19.45 6.22 34.04
N GLN A 341 20.53 6.53 34.78
CA GLN A 341 21.59 7.41 34.28
C GLN A 341 22.59 6.54 33.51
N LEU A 342 22.55 6.57 32.18
CA LEU A 342 23.68 6.15 31.35
C LEU A 342 24.33 7.43 30.80
N PRO A 343 25.66 7.61 30.92
CA PRO A 343 26.33 8.77 30.35
C PRO A 343 26.28 8.69 28.81
N GLY A 344 25.65 9.69 28.17
CA GLY A 344 25.90 10.00 26.76
C GLY A 344 24.89 9.56 25.69
N GLN A 345 23.71 9.01 26.04
CA GLN A 345 22.65 8.74 25.04
C GLN A 345 21.38 9.55 25.33
N VAL A 346 21.11 10.55 24.49
CA VAL A 346 19.89 11.37 24.54
C VAL A 346 18.94 10.86 23.46
N PHE A 347 17.78 10.31 23.85
CA PHE A 347 16.69 10.00 22.92
C PHE A 347 15.90 11.28 22.66
N GLY A 348 16.12 11.92 21.51
CA GLY A 348 15.38 13.11 21.11
C GLY A 348 14.01 12.75 20.52
N ARG A 349 12.95 13.39 21.01
CA ARG A 349 11.65 13.41 20.32
C ARG A 349 11.78 14.39 19.15
N VAL A 350 11.86 13.88 17.93
CA VAL A 350 11.99 14.73 16.73
C VAL A 350 10.61 14.96 16.15
N GLY A 351 10.10 16.19 16.27
CA GLY A 351 8.96 16.67 15.51
C GLY A 351 9.43 17.32 14.20
N CYS A 352 8.62 17.26 13.14
CA CYS A 352 8.86 18.06 11.95
C CYS A 352 8.57 19.52 12.31
N VAL A 353 9.61 20.34 12.49
CA VAL A 353 9.46 21.79 12.74
C VAL A 353 10.04 22.56 11.56
N GLY A 354 9.29 23.55 11.10
CA GLY A 354 9.73 24.53 10.10
C GLY A 354 11.04 25.21 10.52
N SER A 355 11.86 25.56 9.52
CA SER A 355 13.08 26.36 9.73
C SER A 355 12.79 27.64 10.52
N ALA A 356 13.67 28.01 11.45
CA ALA A 356 13.58 29.22 12.26
C ALA A 356 13.98 30.52 11.53
N ASN A 357 14.06 30.53 10.19
CA ASN A 357 14.41 31.73 9.43
C ASN A 357 13.14 32.47 8.91
N PRO A 358 12.76 33.64 9.46
CA PRO A 358 11.41 34.19 9.27
C PRO A 358 11.12 34.92 7.94
N THR A 359 12.05 34.95 6.97
CA THR A 359 11.93 35.94 5.87
C THR A 359 11.50 35.39 4.51
N THR A 360 11.43 34.07 4.26
CA THR A 360 11.02 33.55 2.93
C THR A 360 10.33 32.17 2.89
N SER A 361 9.94 31.56 4.01
CA SER A 361 9.22 30.27 3.95
C SER A 361 8.17 30.16 5.06
N GLN A 362 6.93 30.47 4.72
CA GLN A 362 5.75 30.32 5.59
C GLN A 362 4.97 29.01 5.35
N ASP A 363 5.47 28.14 4.47
CA ASP A 363 4.81 26.88 4.11
C ASP A 363 5.28 25.72 5.01
N TYR A 364 4.47 24.66 5.08
CA TYR A 364 4.73 23.35 5.72
C TYR A 364 4.28 23.17 7.18
N GLN A 365 2.99 23.40 7.47
CA GLN A 365 2.35 22.95 8.72
C GLN A 365 1.20 21.93 8.57
N ASP A 366 0.87 21.42 7.38
CA ASP A 366 -0.13 20.34 7.25
C ASP A 366 0.50 19.01 6.83
N THR A 367 0.35 18.03 7.72
CA THR A 367 0.94 16.69 7.73
C THR A 367 0.08 15.61 7.06
N THR A 368 -1.06 15.99 6.49
CA THR A 368 -2.01 15.07 5.85
C THR A 368 -1.56 14.53 4.49
N GLN A 369 -0.44 15.02 3.93
CA GLN A 369 0.05 14.63 2.59
C GLN A 369 1.41 13.91 2.53
N TRP A 370 1.93 13.35 3.64
CA TRP A 370 3.17 12.57 3.53
C TRP A 370 3.00 11.19 2.86
N CYS A 371 3.68 11.07 1.72
CA CYS A 371 4.16 9.90 0.98
C CYS A 371 3.16 8.92 0.32
N PRO A 372 2.46 9.36 -0.75
CA PRO A 372 1.87 8.43 -1.72
C PRO A 372 2.88 7.38 -2.25
N ARG A 373 4.19 7.74 -2.29
CA ARG A 373 5.33 6.84 -2.57
C ARG A 373 5.34 5.56 -1.72
N ALA A 374 5.09 5.65 -0.41
CA ALA A 374 5.07 4.49 0.48
C ALA A 374 3.78 3.67 0.31
N HIS A 375 2.67 4.32 -0.06
CA HIS A 375 1.37 3.67 -0.14
C HIS A 375 1.19 2.84 -1.42
N GLY A 376 1.50 3.42 -2.59
CA GLY A 376 1.34 2.76 -3.89
C GLY A 376 2.33 1.62 -4.12
N LEU A 377 3.62 1.83 -3.82
CA LEU A 377 4.67 0.83 -4.03
C LEU A 377 4.70 -0.26 -2.96
N LEU A 378 4.33 0.04 -1.70
CA LEU A 378 4.34 -0.96 -0.61
C LEU A 378 2.97 -1.62 -0.39
N ALA A 379 1.99 -1.37 -1.28
CA ALA A 379 0.61 -1.84 -1.16
C ALA A 379 -0.02 -1.56 0.22
N MET A 380 0.39 -0.48 0.88
CA MET A 380 -0.08 -0.13 2.22
C MET A 380 -1.47 0.49 2.11
N LYS A 381 -2.49 -0.32 2.37
CA LYS A 381 -3.88 0.12 2.48
C LYS A 381 -3.97 1.27 3.49
N LEU A 382 -4.44 2.44 3.04
CA LEU A 382 -4.71 3.56 3.93
C LEU A 382 -5.70 3.09 5.01
N PRO A 383 -5.38 3.27 6.30
CA PRO A 383 -6.23 2.79 7.38
C PRO A 383 -7.60 3.51 7.40
N ARG A 384 -7.70 4.67 6.76
CA ARG A 384 -8.93 5.46 6.58
C ARG A 384 -8.90 6.20 5.24
N PRO A 385 -10.07 6.50 4.65
CA PRO A 385 -10.15 7.42 3.52
C PRO A 385 -9.52 8.77 3.86
N VAL A 386 -8.79 9.35 2.91
CA VAL A 386 -8.19 10.68 2.99
C VAL A 386 -9.26 11.70 2.65
N ASN A 387 -9.52 12.63 3.55
CA ASN A 387 -10.48 13.70 3.30
C ASN A 387 -9.77 14.84 2.53
N ILE A 388 -10.16 15.04 1.27
CA ILE A 388 -9.67 16.13 0.43
C ILE A 388 -10.51 17.38 0.73
N ARG A 389 -9.88 18.38 1.34
CA ARG A 389 -10.49 19.67 1.67
C ARG A 389 -10.07 20.70 0.65
N MET A 390 -11.02 21.33 -0.03
CA MET A 390 -10.74 22.34 -1.06
C MET A 390 -11.48 23.63 -0.77
N ILE A 391 -10.85 24.77 -1.06
CA ILE A 391 -11.54 26.06 -1.14
C ILE A 391 -11.59 26.51 -2.60
N THR A 392 -12.79 26.80 -3.09
CA THR A 392 -13.02 27.34 -4.43
C THR A 392 -13.42 28.81 -4.33
N ILE A 393 -12.61 29.68 -4.91
CA ILE A 393 -12.78 31.13 -4.91
C ILE A 393 -13.24 31.57 -6.29
N ILE A 394 -14.47 32.02 -6.40
CA ILE A 394 -15.03 32.60 -7.62
C ILE A 394 -14.63 34.06 -7.65
N LEU A 395 -13.72 34.41 -8.57
CA LEU A 395 -13.20 35.76 -8.69
C LEU A 395 -14.13 36.64 -9.53
N ASN A 396 -14.38 37.84 -9.02
CA ASN A 396 -14.92 38.98 -9.76
C ASN A 396 -13.80 40.02 -9.87
N VAL A 397 -13.22 40.14 -11.07
CA VAL A 397 -12.06 41.00 -11.30
C VAL A 397 -12.53 42.35 -11.83
N CYS A 398 -12.41 43.40 -11.01
CA CYS A 398 -12.84 44.74 -11.37
C CYS A 398 -14.28 44.79 -11.89
N ASP A 399 -15.26 44.26 -11.16
CA ASP A 399 -16.68 44.35 -11.52
C ASP A 399 -17.09 43.71 -12.85
N THR A 400 -16.33 42.72 -13.33
CA THR A 400 -16.77 41.85 -14.44
C THR A 400 -17.99 41.01 -14.09
N GLY A 401 -18.36 40.96 -12.80
CA GLY A 401 -19.32 40.02 -12.26
C GLY A 401 -18.63 38.73 -11.83
N PRO A 402 -19.28 37.90 -10.99
CA PRO A 402 -18.77 36.57 -10.71
C PRO A 402 -18.71 35.77 -12.02
N SER A 403 -17.61 35.05 -12.22
CA SER A 403 -17.40 34.22 -13.40
C SER A 403 -18.50 33.16 -13.57
N ASN A 404 -19.03 32.64 -12.47
CA ASN A 404 -20.21 31.78 -12.40
C ASN A 404 -20.99 32.02 -11.10
N PRO A 405 -22.31 31.73 -11.07
CA PRO A 405 -23.02 31.68 -9.80
C PRO A 405 -22.51 30.51 -8.95
N VAL A 406 -22.54 30.68 -7.62
CA VAL A 406 -22.13 29.64 -6.66
C VAL A 406 -22.88 28.33 -6.89
N SER A 407 -24.16 28.38 -7.24
CA SER A 407 -25.00 27.21 -7.53
C SER A 407 -24.45 26.34 -8.68
N ASP A 408 -23.85 26.96 -9.69
CA ASP A 408 -23.32 26.23 -10.85
C ASP A 408 -22.01 25.53 -10.49
N ILE A 409 -21.16 26.19 -9.70
CA ILE A 409 -19.95 25.57 -9.16
C ILE A 409 -20.31 24.44 -8.18
N GLU A 410 -21.34 24.63 -7.36
CA GLU A 410 -21.86 23.57 -6.49
C GLU A 410 -22.37 22.36 -7.27
N LEU A 411 -23.04 22.59 -8.39
CA LEU A 411 -23.51 21.53 -9.28
C LEU A 411 -22.31 20.72 -9.81
N SER A 412 -21.31 21.39 -10.39
CA SER A 412 -20.10 20.76 -10.93
C SER A 412 -19.27 20.03 -9.86
N LEU A 413 -19.18 20.54 -8.64
CA LEU A 413 -18.35 19.94 -7.59
C LEU A 413 -19.05 18.80 -6.84
N TYR A 414 -20.37 18.89 -6.61
CA TYR A 414 -21.03 18.00 -5.64
C TYR A 414 -22.31 17.30 -6.12
N ARG A 415 -23.07 17.89 -7.04
CA ARG A 415 -24.45 17.41 -7.30
C ARG A 415 -24.61 16.71 -8.66
N ASP A 416 -23.80 17.07 -9.64
CA ASP A 416 -23.83 16.43 -10.96
C ASP A 416 -23.43 14.95 -10.86
N PRO A 417 -24.05 14.02 -11.61
CA PRO A 417 -23.66 12.60 -11.64
C PRO A 417 -22.18 12.36 -12.01
N TYR A 418 -21.59 13.31 -12.73
CA TYR A 418 -20.18 13.31 -13.10
C TYR A 418 -19.34 14.24 -12.25
N SER A 419 -19.93 14.93 -11.27
CA SER A 419 -19.27 15.91 -10.41
C SER A 419 -17.93 15.44 -9.86
N LEU A 420 -17.06 16.37 -9.46
CA LEU A 420 -15.76 16.02 -8.88
C LEU A 420 -15.91 15.05 -7.68
N LEU A 421 -16.97 15.22 -6.89
CA LEU A 421 -17.37 14.29 -5.83
C LEU A 421 -17.61 12.87 -6.36
N ALA A 422 -18.54 12.71 -7.30
CA ALA A 422 -18.90 11.41 -7.86
C ALA A 422 -17.70 10.75 -8.56
N TYR A 423 -16.94 11.54 -9.30
CA TYR A 423 -15.72 11.13 -9.98
C TYR A 423 -14.69 10.58 -9.00
N TRP A 424 -14.27 11.37 -8.01
CA TRP A 424 -13.26 10.95 -7.03
C TRP A 424 -13.73 9.82 -6.12
N SER A 425 -15.01 9.82 -5.72
CA SER A 425 -15.58 8.70 -4.97
C SER A 425 -15.47 7.38 -5.75
N THR A 426 -15.74 7.43 -7.06
CA THR A 426 -15.67 6.25 -7.94
C THR A 426 -14.23 5.81 -8.19
N ILE A 427 -13.37 6.70 -8.69
CA ILE A 427 -12.01 6.36 -9.12
C ILE A 427 -11.10 5.97 -7.97
N SER A 428 -11.18 6.70 -6.85
CA SER A 428 -10.45 6.34 -5.63
C SER A 428 -11.09 5.17 -4.91
N GLY A 429 -12.27 4.71 -5.39
CA GLY A 429 -13.28 3.91 -4.73
C GLY A 429 -13.33 4.09 -3.20
N GLY A 430 -13.60 5.33 -2.81
CA GLY A 430 -13.76 5.73 -1.43
C GLY A 430 -12.46 5.82 -0.61
N GLN A 431 -11.27 5.77 -1.24
CA GLN A 431 -10.02 6.11 -0.53
C GLN A 431 -9.79 7.62 -0.45
N ALA A 432 -10.34 8.39 -1.39
CA ALA A 432 -10.46 9.82 -1.30
C ALA A 432 -11.91 10.16 -0.99
N VAL A 433 -12.12 10.96 0.05
CA VAL A 433 -13.40 11.55 0.39
C VAL A 433 -13.30 13.03 0.08
N PHE A 434 -14.05 13.47 -0.90
CA PHE A 434 -14.35 14.88 -1.08
C PHE A 434 -15.76 15.08 -0.54
N ASN A 435 -16.02 16.19 0.15
CA ASN A 435 -17.38 16.46 0.63
C ASN A 435 -17.62 17.96 0.75
N ARG A 436 -18.91 18.32 0.73
CA ARG A 436 -19.35 19.71 0.85
C ARG A 436 -19.16 20.31 2.25
N ASN A 437 -19.13 19.49 3.28
CA ASN A 437 -19.06 19.97 4.67
C ASN A 437 -17.65 20.42 5.07
N THR A 438 -16.61 19.98 4.36
CA THR A 438 -15.21 20.29 4.65
C THR A 438 -14.53 21.13 3.58
N SER A 439 -15.29 21.50 2.53
CA SER A 439 -14.84 22.30 1.40
C SER A 439 -15.74 23.54 1.23
N LEU A 440 -15.17 24.64 0.77
CA LEU A 440 -15.84 25.94 0.71
C LEU A 440 -15.93 26.45 -0.72
N ILE A 441 -16.99 27.19 -1.03
CA ILE A 441 -17.10 28.01 -2.23
C ILE A 441 -17.37 29.44 -1.78
N LYS A 442 -16.55 30.39 -2.25
CA LYS A 442 -16.61 31.79 -1.84
C LYS A 442 -16.52 32.71 -3.06
N ASN A 443 -17.29 33.78 -3.07
CA ASN A 443 -17.14 34.85 -4.05
C ASN A 443 -16.14 35.88 -3.50
N VAL A 444 -15.18 36.30 -4.32
CA VAL A 444 -14.22 37.34 -3.96
C VAL A 444 -14.19 38.41 -5.04
N LYS A 445 -14.41 39.66 -4.64
CA LYS A 445 -14.34 40.83 -5.53
C LYS A 445 -12.97 41.50 -5.39
N LEU A 446 -12.23 41.56 -6.50
CA LEU A 446 -10.95 42.27 -6.57
C LEU A 446 -11.19 43.74 -7.00
N PRO A 447 -10.51 44.72 -6.36
CA PRO A 447 -10.76 46.13 -6.59
C PRO A 447 -10.24 46.64 -7.94
N CYS A 448 -11.07 47.43 -8.65
CA CYS A 448 -10.73 48.04 -9.95
C CYS A 448 -9.53 48.99 -9.91
N GLY A 449 -9.28 49.66 -8.79
CA GLY A 449 -8.12 50.56 -8.65
C GLY A 449 -6.78 49.84 -8.60
N ARG A 450 -6.78 48.50 -8.47
CA ARG A 450 -5.57 47.68 -8.38
C ARG A 450 -5.44 46.66 -9.51
N PHE A 451 -6.56 46.10 -9.96
CA PHE A 451 -6.57 45.04 -10.97
C PHE A 451 -7.38 45.45 -12.19
N SER A 452 -6.86 45.17 -13.38
CA SER A 452 -7.52 45.46 -14.65
C SER A 452 -8.27 44.24 -15.21
N ARG A 453 -9.32 44.49 -16.00
CA ARG A 453 -10.00 43.47 -16.81
C ARG A 453 -9.19 43.04 -18.04
N SER A 454 -8.13 43.78 -18.38
CA SER A 454 -7.32 43.55 -19.57
C SER A 454 -6.03 42.78 -19.29
N VAL A 455 -5.77 42.32 -18.07
CA VAL A 455 -4.49 41.64 -17.74
C VAL A 455 -4.75 40.41 -16.86
N CYS A 456 -4.04 39.32 -17.13
CA CYS A 456 -4.11 38.09 -16.35
C CYS A 456 -3.01 38.08 -15.30
N GLU A 457 -3.31 38.62 -14.13
CA GLU A 457 -2.33 38.78 -13.06
C GLU A 457 -2.50 37.69 -11.99
N PHE A 458 -2.52 36.41 -12.40
CA PHE A 458 -2.80 35.27 -11.52
C PHE A 458 -2.03 35.31 -10.18
N TRP A 459 -0.73 35.60 -10.24
CA TRP A 459 0.13 35.74 -9.07
C TRP A 459 -0.27 36.90 -8.15
N ASN A 460 -0.58 38.07 -8.74
CA ASN A 460 -0.98 39.24 -7.97
C ASN A 460 -2.38 39.06 -7.37
N TRP A 461 -3.27 38.33 -8.05
CA TRP A 461 -4.59 37.97 -7.53
C TRP A 461 -4.45 37.07 -6.30
N VAL A 462 -3.71 35.97 -6.39
CA VAL A 462 -3.50 35.04 -5.25
C VAL A 462 -2.84 35.77 -4.09
N SER A 463 -1.74 36.47 -4.34
CA SER A 463 -1.01 37.21 -3.29
C SER A 463 -1.89 38.23 -2.59
N TYR A 464 -2.76 38.92 -3.33
CA TYR A 464 -3.69 39.88 -2.75
C TYR A 464 -4.79 39.20 -1.95
N VAL A 465 -5.36 38.09 -2.45
CA VAL A 465 -6.38 37.34 -1.73
C VAL A 465 -5.83 36.74 -0.44
N ASP A 466 -4.62 36.20 -0.46
CA ASP A 466 -3.94 35.70 0.75
C ASP A 466 -3.71 36.82 1.77
N ALA A 467 -3.17 37.96 1.33
CA ALA A 467 -2.89 39.09 2.21
C ALA A 467 -4.15 39.78 2.78
N ASN A 468 -5.31 39.62 2.12
CA ASN A 468 -6.54 40.33 2.47
C ASN A 468 -7.72 39.38 2.73
N ALA A 469 -7.45 38.10 3.04
CA ALA A 469 -8.47 37.05 3.11
C ALA A 469 -9.67 37.41 3.99
N ALA A 470 -9.42 37.94 5.20
CA ALA A 470 -10.48 38.35 6.12
C ALA A 470 -11.32 39.51 5.58
N ALA A 471 -10.68 40.55 5.03
CA ALA A 471 -11.36 41.72 4.45
C ALA A 471 -12.17 41.35 3.19
N LEU A 472 -11.75 40.29 2.47
CA LEU A 472 -12.43 39.77 1.29
C LEU A 472 -13.53 38.73 1.63
N GLY A 473 -13.83 38.47 2.91
CA GLY A 473 -14.87 37.54 3.32
C GLY A 473 -14.48 36.05 3.23
N VAL A 474 -13.18 35.77 3.17
CA VAL A 474 -12.59 34.41 3.13
C VAL A 474 -11.57 34.17 4.25
N PRO A 475 -11.86 34.49 5.52
CA PRO A 475 -10.91 34.34 6.63
C PRO A 475 -10.42 32.90 6.83
N GLU A 476 -11.14 31.90 6.28
CA GLU A 476 -10.79 30.49 6.39
C GLU A 476 -9.68 30.06 5.41
N LEU A 477 -9.33 30.88 4.42
CA LEU A 477 -8.35 30.54 3.36
C LEU A 477 -7.01 29.97 3.89
N PRO A 478 -6.40 30.49 4.98
CA PRO A 478 -5.18 29.91 5.54
C PRO A 478 -5.33 28.44 6.01
N THR A 479 -6.56 28.00 6.30
CA THR A 479 -6.84 26.60 6.69
C THR A 479 -6.93 25.63 5.50
N TYR A 480 -6.77 26.14 4.27
CA TYR A 480 -6.72 25.38 3.01
C TYR A 480 -5.38 25.59 2.31
N PRO A 481 -4.25 25.10 2.86
CA PRO A 481 -2.92 25.38 2.32
C PRO A 481 -2.56 24.61 1.05
N TRP A 482 -3.31 23.59 0.62
CA TRP A 482 -2.89 22.67 -0.45
C TRP A 482 -3.83 22.54 -1.65
N HIS A 483 -5.10 22.90 -1.48
CA HIS A 483 -6.12 22.71 -2.52
C HIS A 483 -6.97 23.97 -2.63
N ARG A 484 -6.49 24.92 -3.44
CA ARG A 484 -7.13 26.20 -3.69
C ARG A 484 -7.46 26.28 -5.17
N THR A 485 -8.73 26.48 -5.49
CA THR A 485 -9.16 26.66 -6.88
C THR A 485 -9.73 28.06 -7.07
N PHE A 486 -9.17 28.83 -7.99
CA PHE A 486 -9.67 30.14 -8.38
C PHE A 486 -10.44 30.02 -9.68
N VAL A 487 -11.75 30.28 -9.62
CA VAL A 487 -12.60 30.34 -10.82
C VAL A 487 -12.55 31.74 -11.37
N VAL A 488 -11.79 31.95 -12.44
CA VAL A 488 -11.50 33.27 -13.00
C VAL A 488 -12.50 33.65 -14.09
N PRO A 489 -12.86 34.94 -14.23
CA PRO A 489 -13.72 35.37 -15.33
C PRO A 489 -13.01 35.20 -16.68
N LYS A 490 -13.79 35.04 -17.75
CA LYS A 490 -13.24 35.09 -19.11
C LYS A 490 -12.84 36.52 -19.42
N LEU A 491 -11.54 36.80 -19.39
CA LEU A 491 -10.97 38.08 -19.78
C LEU A 491 -10.37 37.96 -21.18
N ALA A 492 -10.41 39.04 -21.96
CA ALA A 492 -9.97 39.03 -23.36
C ALA A 492 -8.51 38.57 -23.54
N ASN A 493 -7.66 38.85 -22.55
CA ASN A 493 -6.24 38.51 -22.58
C ASN A 493 -5.89 37.24 -21.80
N CYS A 494 -6.89 36.53 -21.23
CA CYS A 494 -6.71 35.25 -20.55
C CYS A 494 -7.18 34.12 -21.47
N SER A 495 -6.32 33.76 -22.42
CA SER A 495 -6.59 32.67 -23.38
C SER A 495 -6.62 31.30 -22.71
N ASP A 496 -5.85 31.11 -21.64
CA ASP A 496 -5.67 29.82 -21.00
C ASP A 496 -6.97 29.32 -20.37
N ILE A 497 -7.17 28.01 -20.52
CA ILE A 497 -8.40 27.31 -20.13
C ILE A 497 -8.33 26.95 -18.64
N GLY A 498 -7.14 26.60 -18.17
CA GLY A 498 -6.77 26.35 -16.79
C GLY A 498 -5.27 26.55 -16.61
N PHE A 499 -4.84 26.67 -15.36
CA PHE A 499 -3.44 26.88 -15.01
C PHE A 499 -3.17 26.46 -13.57
N SER A 500 -2.00 25.88 -13.29
CA SER A 500 -1.63 25.44 -11.95
C SER A 500 -0.34 26.09 -11.44
N LEU A 501 -0.37 26.50 -10.17
CA LEU A 501 0.71 27.11 -9.40
C LEU A 501 0.85 26.39 -8.04
N GLY A 502 1.38 25.17 -8.07
CA GLY A 502 1.62 24.38 -6.87
C GLY A 502 0.32 24.00 -6.16
N ASN A 503 0.04 24.63 -5.02
CA ASN A 503 -1.18 24.39 -4.22
C ASN A 503 -2.43 25.13 -4.73
N THR A 504 -2.27 25.97 -5.75
CA THR A 504 -3.31 26.84 -6.27
C THR A 504 -3.51 26.59 -7.74
N VAL A 505 -4.76 26.40 -8.16
CA VAL A 505 -5.12 26.24 -9.55
C VAL A 505 -6.15 27.27 -9.98
N PHE A 506 -6.19 27.54 -11.28
CA PHE A 506 -7.09 28.48 -11.91
C PHE A 506 -7.91 27.75 -12.95
N VAL A 507 -9.21 27.97 -12.94
CA VAL A 507 -10.15 27.42 -13.92
C VAL A 507 -10.94 28.57 -14.51
N ARG A 508 -11.01 28.67 -15.83
CA ARG A 508 -11.81 29.72 -16.48
C ARG A 508 -13.30 29.46 -16.25
N GLY A 509 -14.07 30.49 -15.90
CA GLY A 509 -15.45 30.33 -15.45
C GLY A 509 -16.42 29.75 -16.48
N ASP A 510 -16.26 30.10 -17.75
CA ASP A 510 -17.04 29.47 -18.84
C ASP A 510 -16.75 27.96 -18.98
N MET A 511 -15.62 27.50 -18.43
CA MET A 511 -15.17 26.10 -18.38
C MET A 511 -15.38 25.47 -16.99
N ALA A 512 -15.92 26.23 -16.03
CA ALA A 512 -16.11 25.79 -14.65
C ALA A 512 -17.54 25.25 -14.42
N SER A 513 -18.48 25.61 -15.30
CA SER A 513 -19.89 25.26 -15.17
C SER A 513 -20.32 24.12 -16.08
N SER A 514 -20.98 23.13 -15.48
CA SER A 514 -21.69 22.04 -16.15
C SER A 514 -22.92 22.52 -16.94
N THR A 515 -23.44 23.72 -16.69
CA THR A 515 -24.61 24.29 -17.39
C THR A 515 -24.29 24.82 -18.78
N ILE A 516 -23.02 25.17 -19.05
CA ILE A 516 -22.58 25.79 -20.32
C ILE A 516 -22.12 24.73 -21.33
N SER A 517 -21.41 23.68 -20.88
CA SER A 517 -21.22 22.44 -21.66
C SER A 517 -21.05 21.26 -20.70
N PRO A 518 -22.04 20.35 -20.61
CA PRO A 518 -22.04 19.28 -19.62
C PRO A 518 -20.94 18.23 -19.84
N THR A 519 -20.27 18.22 -21.00
CA THR A 519 -19.28 17.19 -21.36
C THR A 519 -17.83 17.65 -21.31
N SER A 520 -17.54 18.90 -21.66
CA SER A 520 -16.16 19.30 -22.02
C SER A 520 -15.41 20.08 -20.93
N TYR A 521 -16.10 20.50 -19.88
CA TYR A 521 -15.61 21.56 -18.99
C TYR A 521 -15.24 21.06 -17.60
N LEU A 522 -15.90 20.00 -17.11
CA LEU A 522 -15.46 19.32 -15.89
C LEU A 522 -14.07 18.68 -16.04
N ASN A 523 -13.64 18.38 -17.26
CA ASN A 523 -12.29 17.89 -17.51
C ASN A 523 -11.24 18.88 -17.01
N VAL A 524 -11.39 20.17 -17.32
CA VAL A 524 -10.47 21.22 -16.85
C VAL A 524 -10.39 21.21 -15.32
N TYR A 525 -11.51 21.12 -14.62
CA TYR A 525 -11.49 20.98 -13.16
C TYR A 525 -10.69 19.76 -12.68
N LYS A 526 -10.90 18.60 -13.30
CA LYS A 526 -10.19 17.36 -12.94
C LYS A 526 -8.69 17.46 -13.25
N HIS A 527 -8.34 18.09 -14.37
CA HIS A 527 -6.99 18.36 -14.81
C HIS A 527 -6.28 19.27 -13.81
N GLU A 528 -6.82 20.46 -13.61
CA GLU A 528 -6.23 21.48 -12.76
C GLU A 528 -6.12 21.01 -11.31
N VAL A 529 -7.20 20.47 -10.75
CA VAL A 529 -7.15 19.94 -9.37
C VAL A 529 -6.25 18.71 -9.28
N GLY A 530 -6.04 17.96 -10.37
CA GLY A 530 -5.04 16.90 -10.46
C GLY A 530 -3.63 17.41 -10.14
N HIS A 531 -3.26 18.61 -10.60
CA HIS A 531 -1.99 19.24 -10.20
C HIS A 531 -1.92 19.56 -8.71
N ASN A 532 -3.01 19.96 -8.06
CA ASN A 532 -3.05 20.11 -6.59
C ASN A 532 -2.92 18.77 -5.85
N LEU A 533 -3.14 17.64 -6.53
CA LEU A 533 -2.85 16.30 -6.03
C LEU A 533 -1.43 15.84 -6.40
N GLY A 534 -0.64 16.70 -7.06
CA GLY A 534 0.73 16.45 -7.47
C GLY A 534 0.87 15.66 -8.77
N LEU A 535 -0.22 15.50 -9.53
CA LEU A 535 -0.16 14.88 -10.86
C LEU A 535 0.50 15.83 -11.86
N ASP A 536 1.24 15.25 -12.79
CA ASP A 536 1.84 15.94 -13.92
C ASP A 536 1.00 15.63 -15.19
N HIS A 537 1.33 16.24 -16.32
CA HIS A 537 0.61 16.01 -17.57
C HIS A 537 0.70 14.55 -18.04
N SER A 538 -0.30 14.12 -18.80
CA SER A 538 -0.28 12.84 -19.51
C SER A 538 -0.18 13.04 -21.01
N SER A 539 0.91 12.56 -21.58
CA SER A 539 1.37 12.90 -22.92
C SER A 539 1.44 11.68 -23.84
N ARG A 540 1.52 11.93 -25.15
CA ARG A 540 1.72 10.90 -26.18
C ARG A 540 2.40 11.53 -27.39
N ASN A 541 3.34 10.82 -28.02
CA ASN A 541 4.02 11.27 -29.25
C ASN A 541 4.65 12.67 -29.17
N GLY A 542 5.12 13.07 -27.99
CA GLY A 542 5.70 14.40 -27.74
C GLY A 542 4.66 15.51 -27.52
N GLU A 543 3.37 15.21 -27.63
CA GLU A 543 2.28 16.14 -27.28
C GLU A 543 1.98 16.04 -25.79
N GLU A 544 2.17 17.16 -25.07
CA GLU A 544 2.00 17.28 -23.61
C GLU A 544 0.65 16.74 -23.11
N TYR A 545 -0.43 16.99 -23.86
CA TYR A 545 -1.79 16.55 -23.54
C TYR A 545 -2.28 15.41 -24.45
N GLY A 546 -1.36 14.70 -25.11
CA GLY A 546 -1.66 13.70 -26.13
C GLY A 546 -2.28 12.39 -25.60
N ASP A 547 -2.28 12.16 -24.29
CA ASP A 547 -3.00 11.02 -23.72
C ASP A 547 -4.50 11.33 -23.60
N LEU A 548 -5.26 10.86 -24.59
CA LEU A 548 -6.72 11.02 -24.62
C LEU A 548 -7.45 10.03 -23.68
N SER A 549 -6.74 9.29 -22.83
CA SER A 549 -7.30 8.37 -21.83
C SER A 549 -7.15 8.83 -20.38
N ASP A 550 -6.60 10.03 -20.17
CA ASP A 550 -6.37 10.64 -18.85
C ASP A 550 -6.83 12.12 -18.83
N PRO A 551 -7.53 12.60 -17.78
CA PRO A 551 -7.84 14.02 -17.62
C PRO A 551 -6.62 14.94 -17.59
N MET A 552 -5.46 14.50 -17.09
CA MET A 552 -4.17 15.18 -17.16
C MET A 552 -3.58 15.23 -18.58
N GLY A 553 -4.14 14.48 -19.51
CA GLY A 553 -3.99 14.72 -20.94
C GLY A 553 -5.14 15.58 -21.46
N ASN A 554 -5.89 15.09 -22.43
CA ASN A 554 -7.03 15.81 -23.00
C ASN A 554 -8.33 14.98 -23.02
N CYS A 555 -8.45 14.04 -22.08
CA CYS A 555 -9.62 13.18 -22.03
C CYS A 555 -10.81 13.86 -21.34
N GLN A 556 -11.88 14.10 -22.08
CA GLN A 556 -13.03 14.85 -21.57
C GLN A 556 -13.80 14.11 -20.46
N ARG A 557 -13.94 12.79 -20.58
CA ARG A 557 -14.75 11.95 -19.68
C ARG A 557 -14.13 10.58 -19.47
N CYS A 558 -13.04 10.55 -18.73
CA CYS A 558 -12.44 9.31 -18.27
C CYS A 558 -11.82 9.46 -16.88
N LEU A 559 -11.42 8.32 -16.34
CA LEU A 559 -10.58 8.15 -15.17
C LEU A 559 -9.13 8.54 -15.47
N TYR A 560 -8.39 8.95 -14.44
CA TYR A 560 -6.93 8.99 -14.48
C TYR A 560 -6.37 7.63 -14.92
N ASN A 561 -5.26 7.66 -15.66
CA ASN A 561 -4.53 6.50 -16.10
C ASN A 561 -3.93 5.74 -14.91
N ALA A 562 -3.52 4.50 -15.16
CA ALA A 562 -3.02 3.64 -14.10
C ALA A 562 -1.79 4.21 -13.36
N PRO A 563 -0.77 4.80 -14.02
CA PRO A 563 0.29 5.50 -13.32
C PRO A 563 -0.19 6.57 -12.32
N HIS A 564 -1.09 7.47 -12.73
CA HIS A 564 -1.62 8.50 -11.83
C HIS A 564 -2.45 7.88 -10.69
N MET A 565 -3.21 6.82 -10.96
CA MET A 565 -3.91 6.10 -9.89
C MET A 565 -2.95 5.40 -8.91
N LEU A 566 -1.83 4.85 -9.38
CA LEU A 566 -0.78 4.29 -8.54
C LEU A 566 -0.08 5.39 -7.72
N GLN A 567 0.21 6.53 -8.35
CA GLN A 567 0.77 7.72 -7.71
C GLN A 567 -0.10 8.20 -6.55
N LEU A 568 -1.41 8.25 -6.73
CA LEU A 568 -2.35 8.67 -5.68
C LEU A 568 -2.64 7.57 -4.63
N GLY A 569 -2.10 6.37 -4.83
CA GLY A 569 -2.42 5.18 -4.03
C GLY A 569 -3.84 4.65 -4.24
N TRP A 570 -4.58 5.18 -5.23
CA TRP A 570 -5.94 4.79 -5.59
C TRP A 570 -5.99 3.44 -6.31
N ALA A 571 -4.90 3.04 -6.93
CA ALA A 571 -4.68 1.68 -7.44
C ALA A 571 -3.51 1.01 -6.71
N THR A 572 -3.47 -0.32 -6.77
CA THR A 572 -2.33 -1.12 -6.35
C THR A 572 -1.91 -2.04 -7.49
N PRO A 573 -0.61 -2.34 -7.65
CA PRO A 573 -0.18 -3.29 -8.67
C PRO A 573 -0.85 -4.65 -8.49
N TYR A 574 -1.35 -5.24 -9.58
CA TYR A 574 -1.75 -6.64 -9.65
C TYR A 574 -0.51 -7.56 -9.62
N ALA A 575 0.50 -7.18 -10.41
CA ALA A 575 1.79 -7.84 -10.49
C ALA A 575 2.90 -6.80 -10.70
N THR A 576 4.09 -7.12 -10.20
CA THR A 576 5.31 -6.34 -10.43
C THR A 576 6.35 -7.25 -11.07
N LEU A 577 6.82 -6.89 -12.26
CA LEU A 577 7.81 -7.64 -13.03
C LEU A 577 9.13 -6.87 -13.08
N SER A 578 10.25 -7.59 -13.18
CA SER A 578 11.56 -7.03 -13.46
C SER A 578 12.38 -8.00 -14.30
N GLY A 579 13.66 -7.71 -14.53
CA GLY A 579 14.56 -8.54 -15.32
C GLY A 579 14.73 -9.96 -14.80
N THR A 580 14.47 -10.21 -13.52
CA THR A 580 14.48 -11.56 -12.94
C THR A 580 13.29 -12.41 -13.42
N GLN A 581 12.13 -11.80 -13.63
CA GLN A 581 10.92 -12.47 -14.12
C GLN A 581 10.80 -12.40 -15.65
N LEU A 582 11.64 -11.59 -16.31
CA LEU A 582 11.64 -11.37 -17.75
C LEU A 582 13.01 -11.69 -18.36
N PRO A 583 13.38 -12.99 -18.50
CA PRO A 583 14.53 -13.40 -19.29
C PRO A 583 14.36 -12.96 -20.76
N PRO A 584 15.45 -12.54 -21.45
CA PRO A 584 15.38 -12.19 -22.87
C PRO A 584 14.82 -13.32 -23.73
N GLY A 585 13.89 -13.01 -24.63
CA GLY A 585 13.28 -13.93 -25.59
C GLY A 585 12.25 -14.90 -24.99
N VAL A 586 11.97 -14.82 -23.69
CA VAL A 586 11.01 -15.70 -23.02
C VAL A 586 9.78 -14.90 -22.61
N PRO A 587 8.63 -15.10 -23.29
CA PRO A 587 7.37 -14.53 -22.85
C PRO A 587 6.95 -15.02 -21.46
N THR A 588 6.29 -14.16 -20.69
CA THR A 588 5.61 -14.58 -19.47
C THR A 588 4.50 -15.58 -19.77
N ASP A 589 4.12 -16.34 -18.75
CA ASP A 589 2.79 -16.94 -18.70
C ASP A 589 1.70 -15.86 -18.85
N PRO A 590 0.50 -16.23 -19.33
CA PRO A 590 -0.59 -15.27 -19.50
C PRO A 590 -0.97 -14.59 -18.17
N ILE A 591 -0.87 -13.27 -18.13
CA ILE A 591 -1.27 -12.44 -16.99
C ILE A 591 -2.69 -11.95 -17.22
N THR A 592 -3.63 -12.41 -16.40
CA THR A 592 -5.04 -11.99 -16.49
C THR A 592 -5.35 -10.93 -15.44
N PHE A 593 -5.80 -9.75 -15.86
CA PHE A 593 -6.21 -8.68 -14.94
C PHE A 593 -7.46 -7.95 -15.44
N ALA A 594 -8.25 -7.44 -14.49
CA ALA A 594 -9.54 -6.80 -14.78
C ALA A 594 -9.37 -5.36 -15.30
N ALA A 595 -10.44 -4.81 -15.85
CA ALA A 595 -10.48 -3.40 -16.22
C ALA A 595 -10.25 -2.50 -14.99
N LEU A 596 -9.53 -1.40 -15.18
CA LEU A 596 -9.23 -0.41 -14.14
C LEU A 596 -10.53 0.20 -13.55
N THR A 597 -11.57 0.30 -14.38
CA THR A 597 -12.93 0.72 -13.98
C THR A 597 -13.62 -0.26 -13.03
N ALA A 598 -13.29 -1.56 -13.11
CA ALA A 598 -13.93 -2.62 -12.34
C ALA A 598 -13.21 -2.92 -11.03
N ARG A 599 -11.86 -2.86 -11.04
CA ARG A 599 -11.04 -3.20 -9.87
C ARG A 599 -9.79 -2.33 -9.79
N ARG A 600 -9.37 -2.06 -8.55
CA ARG A 600 -8.20 -1.21 -8.25
C ARG A 600 -6.87 -1.96 -8.16
N ASN A 601 -6.89 -3.28 -8.04
CA ASN A 601 -5.70 -4.14 -8.04
C ASN A 601 -5.46 -4.74 -9.42
N THR A 602 -5.32 -3.89 -10.43
CA THR A 602 -5.34 -4.29 -11.85
C THR A 602 -4.11 -3.88 -12.65
N PRO A 603 -3.39 -2.77 -12.39
CA PRO A 603 -2.23 -2.44 -13.19
C PRO A 603 -1.10 -3.45 -13.04
N VAL A 604 -0.42 -3.80 -14.13
CA VAL A 604 0.85 -4.54 -14.08
C VAL A 604 1.99 -3.54 -14.16
N VAL A 605 2.90 -3.57 -13.20
CA VAL A 605 4.06 -2.66 -13.15
C VAL A 605 5.31 -3.43 -13.57
N ILE A 606 6.12 -2.84 -14.44
CA ILE A 606 7.34 -3.44 -14.96
C ILE A 606 8.50 -2.49 -14.71
N ASN A 607 9.50 -2.96 -13.97
CA ASN A 607 10.75 -2.27 -13.74
C ASN A 607 11.76 -2.70 -14.80
N ALA A 608 12.17 -1.78 -15.69
CA ALA A 608 13.15 -2.06 -16.75
C ALA A 608 14.60 -2.05 -16.21
N ASP A 609 14.85 -2.77 -15.12
CA ASP A 609 16.14 -2.82 -14.41
C ASP A 609 17.29 -3.46 -15.21
N TRP A 610 16.97 -4.09 -16.34
CA TRP A 610 17.94 -4.66 -17.28
C TRP A 610 18.56 -3.66 -18.26
N LEU A 611 18.01 -2.46 -18.39
CA LEU A 611 18.57 -1.45 -19.30
C LEU A 611 19.89 -0.92 -18.71
N PRO A 612 20.98 -0.81 -19.49
CA PRO A 612 22.24 -0.25 -19.02
C PRO A 612 22.10 1.26 -18.69
N ASN A 613 23.01 1.80 -17.89
CA ASN A 613 22.93 3.20 -17.42
C ASN A 613 22.93 4.23 -18.56
N SER A 614 23.48 3.87 -19.72
CA SER A 614 23.68 4.72 -20.88
C SER A 614 22.67 4.52 -22.01
N ALA A 615 21.91 3.40 -22.03
CA ALA A 615 20.88 3.20 -23.05
C ALA A 615 19.54 3.71 -22.48
N ASP A 616 18.93 4.67 -23.17
CA ASP A 616 17.60 5.19 -22.90
C ASP A 616 17.36 5.49 -21.41
N ALA A 617 18.20 6.36 -20.83
CA ALA A 617 18.19 6.72 -19.41
C ALA A 617 16.79 7.11 -18.87
N ILE A 618 15.91 7.58 -19.75
CA ILE A 618 14.52 7.88 -19.44
C ILE A 618 13.72 6.63 -19.02
N TYR A 619 13.92 5.48 -19.69
CA TYR A 619 13.23 4.23 -19.39
C TYR A 619 13.77 3.54 -18.16
N ARG A 620 15.09 3.58 -17.94
CA ARG A 620 15.71 2.99 -16.74
C ARG A 620 15.24 3.67 -15.45
N ASN A 621 14.99 4.98 -15.50
CA ASN A 621 14.47 5.76 -14.38
C ASN A 621 12.93 5.83 -14.37
N SER A 622 12.27 5.01 -15.18
CA SER A 622 10.83 4.90 -15.29
C SER A 622 10.34 3.50 -14.96
N VAL A 623 9.05 3.39 -14.72
CA VAL A 623 8.30 2.14 -14.71
C VAL A 623 7.40 2.10 -15.94
N ILE A 624 7.21 0.90 -16.49
CA ILE A 624 6.18 0.65 -17.50
C ILE A 624 4.95 0.11 -16.78
N VAL A 625 3.79 0.69 -17.04
CA VAL A 625 2.53 0.32 -16.40
C VAL A 625 1.55 -0.12 -17.47
N LEU A 626 1.08 -1.37 -17.37
CA LEU A 626 0.04 -1.90 -18.23
C LEU A 626 -1.31 -1.75 -17.53
N SER A 627 -2.31 -1.26 -18.25
CA SER A 627 -3.67 -1.18 -17.71
C SER A 627 -4.72 -1.44 -18.77
N TYR A 628 -5.81 -2.11 -18.38
CA TYR A 628 -6.91 -2.45 -19.26
C TYR A 628 -8.07 -1.51 -18.97
N ARG A 629 -8.63 -0.89 -20.01
CA ARG A 629 -9.71 0.09 -19.87
C ARG A 629 -10.92 -0.33 -20.70
N MET A 630 -12.10 0.10 -20.28
CA MET A 630 -13.35 -0.12 -20.99
C MET A 630 -14.22 1.12 -20.83
N ARG A 631 -15.01 1.45 -21.84
CA ARG A 631 -15.95 2.58 -21.87
C ARG A 631 -17.18 2.31 -21.01
N VAL A 632 -16.99 2.31 -19.70
CA VAL A 632 -18.05 2.07 -18.70
C VAL A 632 -17.92 3.03 -17.52
N GLY A 633 -19.06 3.41 -16.93
CA GLY A 633 -19.09 4.30 -15.77
C GLY A 633 -18.47 5.66 -16.06
N GLN A 634 -17.45 6.04 -15.29
CA GLN A 634 -16.74 7.32 -15.45
C GLN A 634 -15.79 7.35 -16.66
N ASP A 635 -15.57 6.20 -17.33
CA ASP A 635 -14.85 6.08 -18.61
C ASP A 635 -15.75 6.16 -19.84
N VAL A 636 -16.99 6.64 -19.71
CA VAL A 636 -17.94 6.71 -20.84
C VAL A 636 -17.45 7.52 -22.05
N GLY A 637 -16.51 8.45 -21.86
CA GLY A 637 -15.90 9.22 -22.96
C GLY A 637 -14.49 8.78 -23.33
N LEU A 638 -14.06 7.59 -22.90
CA LEU A 638 -12.81 6.98 -23.33
C LEU A 638 -12.82 6.78 -24.85
N PRO A 639 -11.84 7.27 -25.64
CA PRO A 639 -11.80 7.12 -27.10
C PRO A 639 -11.77 5.65 -27.55
N ASP A 640 -12.21 5.37 -28.79
CA ASP A 640 -12.36 4.00 -29.31
C ASP A 640 -11.04 3.21 -29.25
N GLU A 641 -9.89 3.86 -29.46
CA GLU A 641 -8.59 3.18 -29.41
C GLU A 641 -8.24 2.62 -28.03
N PHE A 642 -8.78 3.22 -26.95
CA PHE A 642 -8.53 2.81 -25.57
C PHE A 642 -9.64 1.90 -25.01
N ASP A 643 -10.81 1.87 -25.65
CA ASP A 643 -11.93 1.04 -25.21
C ASP A 643 -11.66 -0.44 -25.50
N GLY A 644 -11.58 -1.24 -24.44
CA GLY A 644 -11.27 -2.64 -24.56
C GLY A 644 -9.83 -2.91 -25.01
N ALA A 645 -8.92 -1.96 -24.79
CA ALA A 645 -7.49 -2.10 -25.09
C ALA A 645 -6.62 -2.05 -23.82
N VAL A 646 -5.38 -2.51 -23.95
CA VAL A 646 -4.34 -2.36 -22.93
C VAL A 646 -3.49 -1.15 -23.25
N SER A 647 -3.53 -0.13 -22.40
CA SER A 647 -2.60 0.99 -22.46
C SER A 647 -1.27 0.59 -21.84
N VAL A 648 -0.18 0.94 -22.52
CA VAL A 648 1.19 0.79 -22.05
C VAL A 648 1.74 2.18 -21.76
N HIS A 649 1.79 2.53 -20.48
CA HIS A 649 2.28 3.83 -20.05
C HIS A 649 3.72 3.72 -19.55
N ARG A 650 4.56 4.69 -19.89
CA ARG A 650 5.79 4.98 -19.16
C ARG A 650 5.50 6.06 -18.12
N ALA A 651 5.96 5.83 -16.90
CA ALA A 651 5.86 6.80 -15.82
C ALA A 651 7.18 6.87 -15.05
N PRO A 652 7.55 8.03 -14.49
CA PRO A 652 8.74 8.14 -13.66
C PRO A 652 8.72 7.11 -12.52
N ALA A 653 9.84 6.43 -12.24
CA ALA A 653 9.91 5.46 -11.14
C ALA A 653 9.65 6.14 -9.79
N ALA A 654 10.00 7.43 -9.71
CA ALA A 654 9.62 8.36 -8.68
C ALA A 654 8.24 8.96 -8.95
N MET A 655 7.15 8.18 -8.82
CA MET A 655 5.76 8.68 -8.91
C MET A 655 5.38 9.57 -7.69
N GLY A 656 6.12 10.66 -7.46
CA GLY A 656 5.85 11.65 -6.41
C GLY A 656 5.34 12.97 -6.99
N MET A 657 5.03 13.95 -6.13
CA MET A 657 4.70 15.31 -6.58
C MET A 657 5.87 15.89 -7.38
N GLY A 658 5.63 16.20 -8.66
CA GLY A 658 6.66 16.65 -9.60
C GLY A 658 7.55 15.54 -10.17
N GLY A 659 7.08 14.29 -10.14
CA GLY A 659 7.81 13.12 -10.66
C GLY A 659 8.09 13.18 -12.17
N GLY A 660 7.36 14.00 -12.92
CA GLY A 660 7.41 14.08 -14.38
C GLY A 660 6.14 13.52 -15.03
N ALA A 661 5.88 13.96 -16.26
CA ALA A 661 4.73 13.53 -17.06
C ALA A 661 4.66 12.00 -17.22
N THR A 662 3.43 11.50 -17.34
CA THR A 662 3.18 10.14 -17.80
C THR A 662 3.08 10.13 -19.33
N HIS A 663 3.45 9.02 -19.96
CA HIS A 663 3.54 8.92 -21.41
C HIS A 663 2.87 7.63 -21.90
N VAL A 664 1.94 7.72 -22.84
CA VAL A 664 1.44 6.53 -23.56
C VAL A 664 2.49 6.10 -24.58
N GLU A 665 3.11 4.95 -24.36
CA GLU A 665 4.08 4.35 -25.28
C GLU A 665 3.37 3.51 -26.35
N ALA A 666 2.28 2.83 -25.97
CA ALA A 666 1.47 2.06 -26.90
C ALA A 666 0.04 1.86 -26.38
N VAL A 667 -0.87 1.55 -27.30
CA VAL A 667 -2.22 1.06 -26.99
C VAL A 667 -2.43 -0.22 -27.77
N VAL A 668 -2.68 -1.31 -27.06
CA VAL A 668 -2.72 -2.66 -27.63
C VAL A 668 -4.14 -3.18 -27.59
N ALA A 669 -4.80 -3.20 -28.74
CA ALA A 669 -6.12 -3.81 -28.90
C ALA A 669 -6.07 -5.32 -28.59
N LYS A 670 -7.22 -5.92 -28.29
CA LYS A 670 -7.30 -7.39 -28.09
C LYS A 670 -6.88 -8.14 -29.35
N GLY A 671 -6.06 -9.17 -29.19
CA GLY A 671 -5.40 -9.87 -30.30
C GLY A 671 -4.20 -9.12 -30.90
N GLY A 672 -3.91 -7.91 -30.40
CA GLY A 672 -2.82 -7.08 -30.87
C GLY A 672 -1.47 -7.35 -30.19
N ARG A 673 -0.44 -6.74 -30.76
CA ARG A 673 0.94 -6.73 -30.26
C ARG A 673 1.51 -5.32 -30.40
N ALA A 674 2.30 -4.88 -29.43
CA ALA A 674 3.08 -3.64 -29.53
C ALA A 674 4.50 -3.85 -29.01
N VAL A 675 5.42 -3.04 -29.54
CA VAL A 675 6.84 -3.04 -29.19
C VAL A 675 7.15 -1.69 -28.53
N VAL A 676 7.65 -1.74 -27.29
CA VAL A 676 8.14 -0.56 -26.56
C VAL A 676 9.66 -0.58 -26.70
N ALA A 677 10.13 -0.03 -27.82
CA ALA A 677 11.53 -0.18 -28.24
C ALA A 677 12.53 0.32 -27.18
N GLY A 678 12.25 1.48 -26.57
CA GLY A 678 13.11 2.06 -25.52
C GLY A 678 13.16 1.25 -24.22
N ALA A 679 12.16 0.37 -23.97
CA ALA A 679 12.18 -0.57 -22.86
C ALA A 679 12.73 -1.95 -23.25
N ARG A 680 12.94 -2.20 -24.56
CA ARG A 680 13.17 -3.53 -25.15
C ARG A 680 12.12 -4.56 -24.75
N LEU A 681 10.85 -4.14 -24.84
CA LEU A 681 9.69 -4.95 -24.45
C LEU A 681 8.74 -5.16 -25.62
N VAL A 682 8.14 -6.34 -25.66
CA VAL A 682 6.99 -6.70 -26.49
C VAL A 682 5.82 -7.04 -25.57
N VAL A 683 4.68 -6.40 -25.82
CA VAL A 683 3.42 -6.65 -25.11
C VAL A 683 2.43 -7.22 -26.12
N SER A 684 1.84 -8.38 -25.82
CA SER A 684 0.75 -8.95 -26.62
C SER A 684 -0.50 -9.16 -25.77
N VAL A 685 -1.65 -8.90 -26.36
CA VAL A 685 -2.96 -9.06 -25.72
C VAL A 685 -3.69 -10.18 -26.44
N ALA A 686 -4.16 -11.18 -25.71
CA ALA A 686 -4.90 -12.28 -26.30
C ALA A 686 -6.21 -11.79 -26.96
N PRO A 687 -6.71 -12.49 -27.99
CA PRO A 687 -8.01 -12.20 -28.58
C PRO A 687 -9.14 -12.24 -27.53
N PRO A 688 -10.23 -11.47 -27.73
CA PRO A 688 -11.39 -11.56 -26.84
C PRO A 688 -12.05 -12.93 -26.97
N THR A 689 -12.43 -13.49 -25.84
CA THR A 689 -13.44 -14.55 -25.73
C THR A 689 -14.64 -13.96 -25.00
N GLN A 690 -15.83 -14.57 -25.10
CA GLN A 690 -16.99 -14.09 -24.32
C GLN A 690 -16.69 -14.02 -22.81
N ALA A 691 -15.83 -14.91 -22.29
CA ALA A 691 -15.40 -14.91 -20.90
C ALA A 691 -14.41 -13.78 -20.55
N THR A 692 -13.76 -13.14 -21.53
CA THR A 692 -12.71 -12.12 -21.33
C THR A 692 -13.13 -10.72 -21.79
N LEU A 693 -14.43 -10.41 -21.81
CA LEU A 693 -14.86 -9.05 -22.13
C LEU A 693 -14.46 -8.04 -21.06
N SER A 694 -14.42 -8.45 -19.77
CA SER A 694 -14.12 -7.57 -18.62
C SER A 694 -12.69 -7.67 -18.08
N VAL A 695 -11.85 -8.49 -18.70
CA VAL A 695 -10.44 -8.71 -18.32
C VAL A 695 -9.55 -8.67 -19.57
N ALA A 696 -8.29 -8.27 -19.40
CA ALA A 696 -7.25 -8.50 -20.40
C ALA A 696 -6.42 -9.73 -20.01
N VAL A 697 -5.98 -10.48 -21.01
CA VAL A 697 -4.98 -11.53 -20.87
C VAL A 697 -3.76 -11.09 -21.66
N VAL A 698 -2.66 -10.84 -20.97
CA VAL A 698 -1.46 -10.23 -21.56
C VAL A 698 -0.27 -11.15 -21.40
N ARG A 699 0.59 -11.22 -22.42
CA ARG A 699 1.95 -11.73 -22.27
C ARG A 699 2.93 -10.57 -22.46
N VAL A 700 4.00 -10.60 -21.66
CA VAL A 700 5.10 -9.64 -21.76
C VAL A 700 6.36 -10.40 -22.10
N CYS A 701 7.16 -9.90 -23.04
CA CYS A 701 8.45 -10.47 -23.36
C CYS A 701 9.49 -9.36 -23.47
N ARG A 702 10.63 -9.54 -22.79
CA ARG A 702 11.81 -8.69 -22.97
C ARG A 702 12.67 -9.29 -24.07
N TYR A 703 13.32 -8.47 -24.88
CA TYR A 703 14.36 -8.92 -25.82
C TYR A 703 15.73 -8.30 -25.51
N ALA A 704 16.80 -8.97 -25.93
CA ALA A 704 18.16 -8.50 -25.77
C ALA A 704 18.61 -7.66 -26.98
N VAL A 705 18.40 -8.17 -28.19
CA VAL A 705 18.89 -7.59 -29.46
C VAL A 705 17.72 -7.15 -30.33
N SER A 706 16.72 -8.02 -30.54
CA SER A 706 15.60 -7.77 -31.45
C SER A 706 14.28 -8.29 -30.91
N GLU A 707 13.19 -7.59 -31.23
CA GLU A 707 11.83 -8.02 -30.91
C GLU A 707 11.45 -9.39 -31.50
N ALA A 708 12.19 -9.87 -32.50
CA ALA A 708 12.02 -11.20 -33.10
C ALA A 708 12.35 -12.35 -32.12
N GLU A 709 13.11 -12.07 -31.05
CA GLU A 709 13.34 -13.03 -29.97
C GLU A 709 12.05 -13.36 -29.21
N CYS A 710 11.08 -12.45 -29.23
CA CYS A 710 9.81 -12.61 -28.53
C CYS A 710 8.77 -13.32 -29.41
N VAL A 711 8.91 -14.65 -29.52
CA VAL A 711 7.94 -15.50 -30.20
C VAL A 711 6.71 -15.68 -29.31
N MET A 712 5.69 -14.85 -29.53
CA MET A 712 4.41 -14.91 -28.83
C MET A 712 3.50 -15.92 -29.53
N ALA A 713 3.32 -17.10 -28.92
CA ALA A 713 2.36 -18.11 -29.36
C ALA A 713 0.92 -17.78 -28.98
#